data_AF-A0A5N6P653-F1
#
_entry.id   AF-A0A5N6P653-F1
#
_cell.length_a   1.000
_cell.length_b   1.000
_cell.length_c   1.000
_cell.angle_alpha   90.00
_cell.angle_beta   90.00
_cell.angle_gamma   90.00
#
_symmetry.space_group_name_H-M   'P 1'
#
loop_
_entity.id
_entity.type
_entity.pdbx_description
1 polymer ?
#
loop_
_entity_poly.entity_id
_entity_poly.type
_entity_poly.pdbx_seq_one_letter_code
_entity_poly.pdbx_strand_id
1 'polypeptide(L)'
;MESSSPSTSSSPDWKPTISQEEQWTIETQVFHIYRLLYNIPPNSQAAMLELQRDSHMEYLVKGLRHLGPSFSVLDANRPWICYWIFHSIALLGESVDVALEHNAIDFISRCQDRHGGYGGGPGQMPHLATTYAAVNSLITLGGHKSLASINRCKIYSFLKRMKHTSGGFSMHDGGEVDVRACYTAISVASVLNILDEELVQGVGNYIVSCQTYEGGIAGEPGSEAHGGYTFCGLATMILINEVNHLNLASLTDWLVFRQGVEGGFQGRTNKLVDGCYSFWQGGAALLIQRLHAATDSTSSESSDDEDSMAEISSDQEEGQHSDIDDVNPSSTPIKLIKRRSQTKPLFQSQALQQYILLCSQMEGGFRDKPGKNRDHYHTCYCLSGLAVAQYSWSNDTDSAPLPQSLLGPYSNLLEPVNPLHNIVLEQYNEALYCSLRDQVYANQPTSRSKIIRVDDVGMPCHLPTTVGPALSILARFRLRMKKKSDDGARRENEEENLLSLHFSYRRTSCIVASSHRTYSPAPESNRSSSFIKFLNSCVVFFTSVALSVSVFVTDVDTAGAFIVATTRKLQKDELATVRPFQENTPSVVYITNPASRQDAFTLDVLEVPQGSGSGFVWDKKGHVVTNYHVIRGASNFRVTLADQSTYDAIIVGFVQDKDVAVLCIDAPKDKLRPIPVGVSGDLLLGQKVTVEVLPGDHVEKIPIVLQPKADET
;
A
#
# COMPACT_ATOMS: atom_id res chain seq x y z
N MET A 1 42.71 -22.95 61.29
CA MET A 1 42.78 -22.23 60.00
C MET A 1 43.19 -23.24 58.96
N GLU A 2 42.25 -23.63 58.09
CA GLU A 2 42.46 -23.85 56.66
C GLU A 2 41.08 -24.18 56.08
N SER A 3 40.51 -23.18 55.41
CA SER A 3 39.21 -23.22 54.77
C SER A 3 39.32 -23.96 53.44
N SER A 4 38.64 -25.10 53.34
CA SER A 4 38.37 -25.79 52.08
C SER A 4 37.51 -24.92 51.16
N SER A 5 38.09 -24.50 50.04
CA SER A 5 37.40 -23.85 48.93
C SER A 5 36.36 -24.80 48.30
N PRO A 6 35.11 -24.36 48.07
CA PRO A 6 34.12 -25.18 47.37
C PRO A 6 34.42 -25.20 45.87
N SER A 7 34.41 -26.40 45.30
CA SER A 7 34.54 -26.68 43.88
C SER A 7 33.48 -25.94 43.07
N THR A 8 33.92 -25.17 42.07
CA THR A 8 33.06 -24.60 41.02
C THR A 8 32.54 -25.72 40.13
N SER A 9 31.31 -26.16 40.35
CA SER A 9 30.58 -26.99 39.39
C SER A 9 30.27 -26.12 38.17
N SER A 10 30.99 -26.35 37.07
CA SER A 10 30.65 -25.81 35.75
C SER A 10 29.22 -26.18 35.39
N SER A 11 28.36 -25.18 35.20
CA SER A 11 27.05 -25.34 34.59
C SER A 11 27.17 -26.12 33.27
N PRO A 12 26.25 -27.03 32.94
CA PRO A 12 26.31 -27.78 31.69
C PRO A 12 26.37 -26.82 30.49
N ASP A 13 27.20 -27.14 29.50
CA ASP A 13 27.38 -26.39 28.24
C ASP A 13 26.02 -26.22 27.55
N TRP A 14 25.36 -25.08 27.81
CA TRP A 14 24.11 -24.73 27.17
C TRP A 14 24.38 -24.46 25.68
N LYS A 15 23.74 -25.22 24.81
CA LYS A 15 23.79 -25.03 23.35
C LYS A 15 22.42 -24.53 22.87
N PRO A 16 22.37 -23.45 22.08
CA PRO A 16 21.12 -23.00 21.49
C PRO A 16 20.56 -24.07 20.54
N THR A 17 19.24 -24.11 20.43
CA THR A 17 18.56 -24.92 19.41
C THR A 17 18.65 -24.25 18.04
N ILE A 18 18.44 -25.00 16.95
CA ILE A 18 18.41 -24.45 15.58
C ILE A 18 17.42 -23.28 15.47
N SER A 19 16.24 -23.42 16.05
CA SER A 19 15.24 -22.33 16.06
C SER A 19 15.76 -21.06 16.73
N GLN A 20 16.52 -21.19 17.82
CA GLN A 20 17.10 -20.03 18.51
C GLN A 20 18.24 -19.40 17.70
N GLU A 21 19.11 -20.22 17.12
CA GLU A 21 20.22 -19.74 16.26
C GLU A 21 19.70 -18.99 15.04
N GLU A 22 18.70 -19.54 14.35
CA GLU A 22 18.06 -18.88 13.21
C GLU A 22 17.36 -17.58 13.61
N GLN A 23 16.60 -17.60 14.72
CA GLN A 23 15.89 -16.43 15.22
C GLN A 23 16.86 -15.29 15.56
N TRP A 24 17.92 -15.57 16.32
CA TRP A 24 18.92 -14.57 16.68
C TRP A 24 19.66 -13.99 15.48
N THR A 25 19.88 -14.81 14.44
CA THR A 25 20.49 -14.34 13.20
C THR A 25 19.61 -13.29 12.53
N ILE A 26 18.30 -13.56 12.43
CA ILE A 26 17.35 -12.62 11.82
C ILE A 26 17.16 -11.37 12.67
N GLU A 27 17.01 -11.51 13.99
CA GLU A 27 16.92 -10.37 14.91
C GLU A 27 18.14 -9.46 14.81
N THR A 28 19.34 -10.05 14.73
CA THR A 28 20.58 -9.28 14.58
C THR A 28 20.58 -8.46 13.29
N GLN A 29 20.12 -9.03 12.18
CA GLN A 29 20.04 -8.33 10.89
C GLN A 29 18.99 -7.21 10.92
N VAL A 30 17.79 -7.49 11.44
CA VAL A 30 16.70 -6.50 11.53
C VAL A 30 17.08 -5.35 12.46
N PHE A 31 17.59 -5.65 13.66
CA PHE A 31 17.99 -4.61 14.60
C PHE A 31 19.21 -3.82 14.14
N HIS A 32 20.08 -4.39 13.30
CA HIS A 32 21.11 -3.62 12.64
C HIS A 32 20.49 -2.56 11.72
N ILE A 33 19.51 -2.92 10.87
CA ILE A 33 18.79 -1.98 9.99
C ILE A 33 18.10 -0.89 10.82
N TYR A 34 17.42 -1.24 11.91
CA TYR A 34 16.75 -0.26 12.76
C TYR A 34 17.73 0.69 13.44
N ARG A 35 18.87 0.18 13.93
CA ARG A 35 19.94 1.05 14.48
C ARG A 35 20.48 2.01 13.44
N LEU A 36 20.57 1.64 12.16
CA LEU A 36 20.98 2.55 11.10
C LEU A 36 19.97 3.70 10.96
N LEU A 37 18.67 3.41 10.93
CA LEU A 37 17.62 4.43 10.89
C LEU A 37 17.71 5.40 12.09
N TYR A 38 17.81 4.88 13.32
CA TYR A 38 17.83 5.74 14.51
C TYR A 38 19.07 6.64 14.61
N ASN A 39 20.17 6.30 13.92
CA ASN A 39 21.43 7.04 13.99
C ASN A 39 21.61 8.11 12.90
N ILE A 40 20.66 8.26 11.97
CA ILE A 40 20.72 9.25 10.89
C ILE A 40 19.76 10.43 11.11
N PRO A 41 19.99 11.61 10.49
CA PRO A 41 19.12 12.78 10.65
C PRO A 41 17.68 12.54 10.19
N PRO A 42 16.67 13.26 10.74
CA PRO A 42 15.25 13.04 10.44
C PRO A 42 14.88 13.06 8.94
N ASN A 43 15.48 13.96 8.15
CA ASN A 43 15.23 14.01 6.71
C ASN A 43 15.70 12.74 6.00
N SER A 44 16.83 12.18 6.44
CA SER A 44 17.35 10.91 5.90
C SER A 44 16.53 9.71 6.41
N GLN A 45 15.95 9.79 7.61
CA GLN A 45 14.99 8.78 8.10
C GLN A 45 13.73 8.76 7.23
N ALA A 46 13.19 9.93 6.88
CA ALA A 46 12.03 10.03 6.00
C ALA A 46 12.29 9.41 4.63
N ALA A 47 13.47 9.65 4.04
CA ALA A 47 13.88 9.04 2.78
C ALA A 47 14.07 7.51 2.90
N MET A 48 14.63 7.01 4.01
CA MET A 48 14.74 5.55 4.24
C MET A 48 13.39 4.87 4.42
N LEU A 49 12.39 5.58 4.95
CA LEU A 49 11.03 5.09 5.14
C LEU A 49 10.15 5.31 3.91
N GLU A 50 10.66 5.90 2.83
CA GLU A 50 9.87 6.16 1.63
C GLU A 50 9.62 4.86 0.85
N LEU A 51 8.38 4.72 0.37
CA LEU A 51 7.99 3.67 -0.57
C LEU A 51 8.50 4.03 -1.97
N GLN A 52 9.39 3.20 -2.52
CA GLN A 52 10.05 3.40 -3.81
C GLN A 52 9.13 3.03 -4.98
N ARG A 53 8.03 3.78 -5.15
CA ARG A 53 6.95 3.48 -6.11
C ARG A 53 7.47 3.30 -7.53
N ASP A 54 8.30 4.21 -8.02
CA ASP A 54 8.80 4.17 -9.40
C ASP A 54 9.61 2.90 -9.67
N SER A 55 10.53 2.56 -8.76
CA SER A 55 11.33 1.33 -8.86
C SER A 55 10.44 0.08 -8.79
N HIS A 56 9.40 0.09 -7.96
CA HIS A 56 8.43 -1.00 -7.87
C HIS A 56 7.62 -1.13 -9.16
N MET A 57 7.16 -0.02 -9.73
CA MET A 57 6.43 0.01 -11.00
C MET A 57 7.27 -0.53 -12.15
N GLU A 58 8.55 -0.14 -12.25
CA GLU A 58 9.45 -0.69 -13.27
C GLU A 58 9.60 -2.21 -13.13
N TYR A 59 9.85 -2.70 -11.91
CA TYR A 59 9.98 -4.13 -11.62
C TYR A 59 8.71 -4.92 -12.00
N LEU A 60 7.54 -4.39 -11.65
CA LEU A 60 6.23 -5.00 -11.90
C LEU A 60 5.90 -5.05 -13.40
N VAL A 61 6.00 -3.92 -14.10
CA VAL A 61 5.70 -3.84 -15.54
C VAL A 61 6.65 -4.71 -16.36
N LYS A 62 7.93 -4.77 -15.97
CA LYS A 62 8.90 -5.69 -16.59
C LYS A 62 8.47 -7.16 -16.44
N GLY A 63 8.00 -7.55 -15.25
CA GLY A 63 7.52 -8.90 -14.96
C GLY A 63 6.31 -9.34 -15.79
N LEU A 64 5.44 -8.41 -16.20
CA LEU A 64 4.31 -8.71 -17.09
C LEU A 64 4.73 -8.98 -18.54
N ARG A 65 5.85 -8.38 -18.98
CA ARG A 65 6.31 -8.47 -20.37
C ARG A 65 7.25 -9.65 -20.59
N HIS A 66 8.18 -9.88 -19.66
CA HIS A 66 9.17 -10.93 -19.79
C HIS A 66 9.64 -11.46 -18.44
N LEU A 67 9.68 -12.78 -18.32
CA LEU A 67 10.21 -13.50 -17.16
C LEU A 67 11.38 -14.37 -17.61
N GLY A 68 12.45 -14.39 -16.81
CA GLY A 68 13.63 -15.20 -17.09
C GLY A 68 13.39 -16.71 -16.92
N PRO A 69 14.31 -17.57 -17.40
CA PRO A 69 14.16 -19.03 -17.36
C PRO A 69 13.96 -19.62 -15.95
N SER A 70 14.41 -18.92 -14.90
CA SER A 70 14.21 -19.31 -13.51
C SER A 70 12.74 -19.37 -13.09
N PHE A 71 11.83 -18.72 -13.81
CA PHE A 71 10.39 -18.75 -13.57
C PHE A 71 9.70 -20.01 -14.09
N SER A 72 10.43 -20.94 -14.72
CA SER A 72 9.88 -22.23 -15.16
C SER A 72 9.25 -23.03 -14.03
N VAL A 73 9.75 -22.89 -12.79
CA VAL A 73 9.14 -23.50 -11.58
C VAL A 73 7.74 -22.95 -11.27
N LEU A 74 7.37 -21.80 -11.84
CA LEU A 74 6.06 -21.16 -11.71
C LEU A 74 5.22 -21.25 -13.01
N ASP A 75 5.56 -22.13 -13.95
CA ASP A 75 4.79 -22.29 -15.20
C ASP A 75 3.33 -22.75 -14.95
N ALA A 76 3.08 -23.45 -13.83
CA ALA A 76 1.74 -23.79 -13.37
C ALA A 76 1.07 -22.72 -12.50
N ASN A 77 1.67 -21.53 -12.39
CA ASN A 77 1.24 -20.43 -11.53
C ASN A 77 1.20 -19.09 -12.28
N ARG A 78 1.05 -19.09 -13.61
CA ARG A 78 1.10 -17.85 -14.39
C ARG A 78 -0.07 -16.90 -14.09
N PRO A 79 -1.31 -17.36 -13.86
CA PRO A 79 -2.37 -16.48 -13.33
C PRO A 79 -2.04 -15.85 -11.98
N TRP A 80 -1.28 -16.54 -11.11
CA TRP A 80 -0.79 -15.95 -9.86
C TRP A 80 0.17 -14.80 -10.12
N ILE A 81 1.09 -14.96 -11.07
CA ILE A 81 2.01 -13.88 -11.45
C ILE A 81 1.21 -12.67 -11.98
N CYS A 82 0.19 -12.89 -12.81
CA CYS A 82 -0.72 -11.83 -13.23
C CYS A 82 -1.37 -11.13 -12.03
N TYR A 83 -1.97 -11.89 -11.11
CA TYR A 83 -2.65 -11.32 -9.95
C TYR A 83 -1.69 -10.53 -9.06
N TRP A 84 -0.56 -11.13 -8.69
CA TRP A 84 0.42 -10.48 -7.84
C TRP A 84 0.92 -9.17 -8.43
N ILE A 85 1.12 -9.12 -9.75
CA ILE A 85 1.57 -7.90 -10.40
C ILE A 85 0.45 -6.87 -10.54
N PHE A 86 -0.70 -7.23 -11.10
CA PHE A 86 -1.81 -6.28 -11.28
C PHE A 86 -2.32 -5.73 -9.96
N HIS A 87 -2.45 -6.56 -8.93
CA HIS A 87 -2.86 -6.11 -7.60
C HIS A 87 -1.83 -5.18 -6.96
N SER A 88 -0.53 -5.46 -7.13
CA SER A 88 0.52 -4.55 -6.66
C SER A 88 0.46 -3.19 -7.37
N ILE A 89 0.24 -3.17 -8.69
CA ILE A 89 0.08 -1.93 -9.46
C ILE A 89 -1.16 -1.16 -8.99
N ALA A 90 -2.29 -1.84 -8.80
CA ALA A 90 -3.52 -1.22 -8.30
C ALA A 90 -3.36 -0.65 -6.88
N LEU A 91 -2.68 -1.36 -5.99
CA LEU A 91 -2.35 -0.87 -4.64
C LEU A 91 -1.53 0.41 -4.65
N LEU A 92 -0.65 0.55 -5.65
CA LEU A 92 0.16 1.75 -5.84
C LEU A 92 -0.63 2.93 -6.42
N GLY A 93 -1.92 2.76 -6.73
CA GLY A 93 -2.79 3.77 -7.35
C GLY A 93 -2.58 3.90 -8.86
N GLU A 94 -1.92 2.93 -9.48
CA GLU A 94 -1.50 2.98 -10.88
C GLU A 94 -2.30 2.01 -11.76
N SER A 95 -2.15 2.16 -13.08
CA SER A 95 -2.77 1.28 -14.08
C SER A 95 -1.79 0.91 -15.18
N VAL A 96 -2.07 -0.19 -15.89
CA VAL A 96 -1.27 -0.62 -17.04
C VAL A 96 -1.77 0.00 -18.34
N ASP A 97 -0.91 0.05 -19.36
CA ASP A 97 -1.32 0.50 -20.68
C ASP A 97 -2.36 -0.44 -21.32
N VAL A 98 -3.18 0.11 -22.23
CA VAL A 98 -4.30 -0.60 -22.87
C VAL A 98 -3.85 -1.86 -23.64
N ALA A 99 -2.63 -1.85 -24.18
CA ALA A 99 -2.11 -3.00 -24.92
C ALA A 99 -1.78 -4.15 -23.95
N LEU A 100 -1.16 -3.84 -22.81
CA LEU A 100 -0.84 -4.81 -21.78
C LEU A 100 -2.12 -5.36 -21.11
N GLU A 101 -3.09 -4.49 -20.84
CA GLU A 101 -4.43 -4.89 -20.38
C GLU A 101 -5.07 -5.90 -21.35
N HIS A 102 -5.08 -5.58 -22.65
CA HIS A 102 -5.65 -6.48 -23.65
C HIS A 102 -4.92 -7.83 -23.71
N ASN A 103 -3.58 -7.81 -23.71
CA ASN A 103 -2.76 -9.02 -23.75
C ASN A 103 -2.98 -9.89 -22.50
N ALA A 104 -3.17 -9.28 -21.34
CA ALA A 104 -3.47 -9.98 -20.10
C ALA A 104 -4.84 -10.67 -20.15
N ILE A 105 -5.87 -9.95 -20.60
CA ILE A 105 -7.21 -10.53 -20.77
C ILE A 105 -7.18 -11.71 -21.76
N ASP A 106 -6.49 -11.55 -22.89
CA ASP A 106 -6.31 -12.64 -23.86
C ASP A 106 -5.58 -13.85 -23.27
N PHE A 107 -4.46 -13.60 -22.57
CA PHE A 107 -3.68 -14.64 -21.91
C PHE A 107 -4.49 -15.43 -20.88
N ILE A 108 -5.20 -14.73 -19.97
CA ILE A 108 -6.03 -15.35 -18.95
C ILE A 108 -7.19 -16.11 -19.60
N SER A 109 -7.79 -15.56 -20.66
CA SER A 109 -8.85 -16.26 -21.42
C SER A 109 -8.35 -17.58 -22.01
N ARG A 110 -7.09 -17.65 -22.47
CA ARG A 110 -6.46 -18.90 -22.95
C ARG A 110 -6.14 -19.90 -21.84
N CYS A 111 -6.08 -19.46 -20.59
CA CYS A 111 -5.93 -20.34 -19.42
C CYS A 111 -7.27 -20.92 -18.94
N GLN A 112 -8.41 -20.44 -19.46
CA GLN A 112 -9.73 -20.93 -19.06
C GLN A 112 -9.99 -22.33 -19.62
N ASP A 113 -10.40 -23.25 -18.76
CA ASP A 113 -10.75 -24.61 -19.19
C ASP A 113 -12.12 -24.66 -19.87
N ARG A 114 -12.28 -25.59 -20.81
CA ARG A 114 -13.51 -25.78 -21.57
C ARG A 114 -14.71 -26.09 -20.66
N HIS A 115 -14.49 -26.78 -19.54
CA HIS A 115 -15.46 -27.19 -18.53
C HIS A 115 -15.46 -26.29 -17.28
N GLY A 116 -14.76 -25.15 -17.32
CA GLY A 116 -14.75 -24.15 -16.26
C GLY A 116 -13.55 -24.18 -15.33
N GLY A 117 -13.31 -23.05 -14.66
CA GLY A 117 -12.07 -22.79 -13.94
C GLY A 117 -10.95 -22.32 -14.87
N TYR A 118 -9.81 -21.95 -14.27
CA TYR A 118 -8.60 -21.55 -14.98
C TYR A 118 -7.42 -22.42 -14.53
N GLY A 119 -6.62 -22.87 -15.48
CA GLY A 119 -5.38 -23.60 -15.21
C GLY A 119 -4.18 -22.68 -15.00
N GLY A 120 -3.04 -23.27 -14.65
CA GLY A 120 -1.77 -22.54 -14.42
C GLY A 120 -1.14 -21.91 -15.66
N GLY A 121 -1.61 -22.30 -16.84
CA GLY A 121 -1.23 -21.78 -18.15
C GLY A 121 -2.12 -22.39 -19.25
N PRO A 122 -2.02 -21.93 -20.50
CA PRO A 122 -2.85 -22.43 -21.58
C PRO A 122 -2.72 -23.96 -21.77
N GLY A 123 -3.85 -24.65 -21.76
CA GLY A 123 -3.92 -26.10 -21.92
C GLY A 123 -3.66 -26.91 -20.64
N GLN A 124 -3.37 -26.28 -19.50
CA GLN A 124 -3.28 -26.96 -18.21
C GLN A 124 -4.67 -27.17 -17.59
N MET A 125 -4.79 -28.18 -16.72
CA MET A 125 -6.05 -28.47 -16.01
C MET A 125 -6.46 -27.31 -15.11
N PRO A 126 -7.79 -27.07 -14.93
CA PRO A 126 -8.26 -26.01 -14.04
C PRO A 126 -7.97 -26.35 -12.58
N HIS A 127 -7.65 -25.32 -11.80
CA HIS A 127 -7.27 -25.44 -10.40
C HIS A 127 -7.84 -24.25 -9.62
N LEU A 128 -8.29 -24.46 -8.38
CA LEU A 128 -8.97 -23.44 -7.57
C LEU A 128 -8.04 -22.24 -7.28
N ALA A 129 -6.76 -22.49 -6.97
CA ALA A 129 -5.78 -21.42 -6.75
C ALA A 129 -5.62 -20.49 -7.97
N THR A 130 -5.42 -21.06 -9.17
CA THR A 130 -5.25 -20.28 -10.40
C THR A 130 -6.58 -19.70 -10.90
N THR A 131 -7.71 -20.31 -10.54
CA THR A 131 -9.05 -19.74 -10.74
C THR A 131 -9.25 -18.49 -9.91
N TYR A 132 -8.90 -18.52 -8.62
CA TYR A 132 -8.90 -17.34 -7.75
C TYR A 132 -8.01 -16.24 -8.31
N ALA A 133 -6.76 -16.57 -8.67
CA ALA A 133 -5.83 -15.59 -9.21
C ALA A 133 -6.28 -15.00 -10.56
N ALA A 134 -6.82 -15.83 -11.46
CA ALA A 134 -7.35 -15.36 -12.74
C ALA A 134 -8.56 -14.43 -12.56
N VAL A 135 -9.53 -14.81 -11.71
CA VAL A 135 -10.71 -13.99 -11.42
C VAL A 135 -10.30 -12.67 -10.77
N ASN A 136 -9.43 -12.70 -9.76
CA ASN A 136 -8.97 -11.48 -9.12
C ASN A 136 -8.16 -10.60 -10.08
N SER A 137 -7.32 -11.17 -10.97
CA SER A 137 -6.63 -10.41 -12.01
C SER A 137 -7.61 -9.68 -12.93
N LEU A 138 -8.66 -10.38 -13.38
CA LEU A 138 -9.66 -9.81 -14.29
C LEU A 138 -10.51 -8.74 -13.58
N ILE A 139 -10.82 -8.92 -12.29
CA ILE A 139 -11.49 -7.90 -11.47
C ILE A 139 -10.58 -6.69 -11.29
N THR A 140 -9.31 -6.88 -10.95
CA THR A 140 -8.34 -5.78 -10.78
C THR A 140 -8.13 -4.99 -12.07
N LEU A 141 -8.10 -5.65 -13.23
CA LEU A 141 -8.07 -4.94 -14.53
C LEU A 141 -9.35 -4.13 -14.78
N GLY A 142 -10.48 -4.59 -14.25
CA GLY A 142 -11.75 -3.89 -14.30
C GLY A 142 -12.32 -3.72 -15.71
N GLY A 143 -13.38 -2.93 -15.81
CA GLY A 143 -14.01 -2.61 -17.09
C GLY A 143 -14.76 -3.77 -17.76
N HIS A 144 -15.64 -3.39 -18.68
CA HIS A 144 -16.59 -4.33 -19.31
C HIS A 144 -15.90 -5.50 -20.03
N LYS A 145 -14.78 -5.27 -20.73
CA LYS A 145 -14.10 -6.31 -21.51
C LYS A 145 -13.52 -7.40 -20.60
N SER A 146 -12.87 -7.01 -19.51
CA SER A 146 -12.27 -7.93 -18.56
C SER A 146 -13.36 -8.71 -17.81
N LEU A 147 -14.32 -7.99 -17.22
CA LEU A 147 -15.38 -8.61 -16.41
C LEU A 147 -16.28 -9.53 -17.24
N ALA A 148 -16.63 -9.16 -18.49
CA ALA A 148 -17.44 -10.01 -19.37
C ALA A 148 -16.70 -11.27 -19.87
N SER A 149 -15.37 -11.34 -19.75
CA SER A 149 -14.61 -12.54 -20.11
C SER A 149 -14.79 -13.68 -19.08
N ILE A 150 -15.29 -13.36 -17.90
CA ILE A 150 -15.51 -14.33 -16.82
C ILE A 150 -16.78 -15.13 -17.07
N ASN A 151 -16.63 -16.42 -17.41
CA ASN A 151 -17.77 -17.30 -17.61
C ASN A 151 -18.31 -17.85 -16.27
N ARG A 152 -19.23 -17.11 -15.66
CA ARG A 152 -19.83 -17.42 -14.34
C ARG A 152 -20.46 -18.83 -14.28
N CYS A 153 -21.20 -19.23 -15.30
CA CYS A 153 -21.84 -20.56 -15.34
C CYS A 153 -20.83 -21.71 -15.34
N LYS A 154 -19.76 -21.57 -16.12
CA LYS A 154 -18.68 -22.57 -16.15
C LYS A 154 -17.89 -22.58 -14.86
N ILE A 155 -17.60 -21.41 -14.28
CA ILE A 155 -16.95 -21.33 -12.96
C ILE A 155 -17.79 -22.05 -11.93
N TYR A 156 -19.09 -21.76 -11.83
CA TYR A 156 -19.99 -22.45 -10.90
C TYR A 156 -19.98 -23.97 -11.10
N SER A 157 -20.02 -24.44 -12.35
CA SER A 157 -19.93 -25.87 -12.68
C SER A 157 -18.62 -26.51 -12.21
N PHE A 158 -17.50 -25.78 -12.33
CA PHE A 158 -16.20 -26.20 -11.82
C PHE A 158 -16.17 -26.23 -10.29
N LEU A 159 -16.67 -25.18 -9.61
CA LEU A 159 -16.73 -25.14 -8.14
C LEU A 159 -17.55 -26.30 -7.57
N LYS A 160 -18.69 -26.61 -8.19
CA LYS A 160 -19.49 -27.79 -7.82
C LYS A 160 -18.73 -29.09 -8.01
N ARG A 161 -17.95 -29.23 -9.08
CA ARG A 161 -17.11 -30.41 -9.32
C ARG A 161 -16.03 -30.56 -8.26
N MET A 162 -15.50 -29.44 -7.75
CA MET A 162 -14.49 -29.43 -6.69
C MET A 162 -15.06 -29.65 -5.30
N LYS A 163 -16.40 -29.67 -5.13
CA LYS A 163 -17.02 -29.91 -3.84
C LYS A 163 -16.69 -31.34 -3.37
N HIS A 164 -16.07 -31.45 -2.20
CA HIS A 164 -15.63 -32.73 -1.66
C HIS A 164 -16.63 -33.27 -0.62
N THR A 165 -16.67 -34.59 -0.45
CA THR A 165 -17.60 -35.28 0.47
C THR A 165 -17.34 -34.97 1.94
N SER A 166 -16.15 -34.48 2.29
CA SER A 166 -15.81 -34.00 3.63
C SER A 166 -16.52 -32.69 4.03
N GLY A 167 -17.18 -32.02 3.08
CA GLY A 167 -17.70 -30.66 3.23
C GLY A 167 -16.75 -29.57 2.72
N GLY A 168 -15.45 -29.86 2.60
CA GLY A 168 -14.46 -28.97 1.99
C GLY A 168 -14.49 -28.98 0.46
N PHE A 169 -13.38 -28.56 -0.16
CA PHE A 169 -13.18 -28.59 -1.61
C PHE A 169 -11.84 -29.26 -1.95
N SER A 170 -11.75 -29.91 -3.10
CA SER A 170 -10.48 -30.33 -3.69
C SER A 170 -9.89 -29.22 -4.56
N MET A 171 -8.58 -29.03 -4.56
CA MET A 171 -7.93 -27.96 -5.34
C MET A 171 -8.09 -28.11 -6.86
N HIS A 172 -8.14 -29.34 -7.35
CA HIS A 172 -8.40 -29.70 -8.75
C HIS A 172 -8.95 -31.14 -8.82
N ASP A 173 -9.28 -31.61 -10.02
CA ASP A 173 -9.71 -33.00 -10.22
C ASP A 173 -8.61 -33.96 -9.73
N GLY A 174 -8.90 -34.74 -8.68
CA GLY A 174 -7.95 -35.65 -8.02
C GLY A 174 -6.88 -34.99 -7.13
N GLY A 175 -7.03 -33.69 -6.84
CA GLY A 175 -6.10 -32.92 -6.01
C GLY A 175 -6.34 -33.05 -4.50
N GLU A 176 -5.51 -32.35 -3.73
CA GLU A 176 -5.59 -32.25 -2.28
C GLU A 176 -6.84 -31.50 -1.81
N VAL A 177 -7.26 -31.77 -0.57
CA VAL A 177 -8.39 -31.11 0.09
C VAL A 177 -7.85 -30.38 1.31
N ASP A 178 -7.84 -29.06 1.27
CA ASP A 178 -7.39 -28.22 2.37
C ASP A 178 -8.17 -26.90 2.44
N VAL A 179 -7.91 -26.11 3.48
CA VAL A 179 -8.61 -24.83 3.71
C VAL A 179 -8.37 -23.79 2.60
N ARG A 180 -7.30 -23.89 1.78
CA ARG A 180 -7.11 -23.01 0.60
C ARG A 180 -8.17 -23.29 -0.44
N ALA A 181 -8.53 -24.55 -0.65
CA ALA A 181 -9.58 -24.95 -1.58
C ALA A 181 -10.92 -24.31 -1.19
N CYS A 182 -11.25 -24.37 0.10
CA CYS A 182 -12.45 -23.73 0.63
C CYS A 182 -12.44 -22.21 0.37
N TYR A 183 -11.35 -21.53 0.73
CA TYR A 183 -11.26 -20.09 0.55
C TYR A 183 -11.32 -19.66 -0.91
N THR A 184 -10.52 -20.30 -1.77
CA THR A 184 -10.47 -19.93 -3.19
C THR A 184 -11.80 -20.19 -3.90
N ALA A 185 -12.50 -21.29 -3.58
CA ALA A 185 -13.83 -21.57 -4.10
C ALA A 185 -14.88 -20.55 -3.61
N ILE A 186 -14.96 -20.33 -2.30
CA ILE A 186 -15.98 -19.47 -1.68
C ILE A 186 -15.73 -17.99 -2.01
N SER A 187 -14.47 -17.54 -2.04
CA SER A 187 -14.08 -16.18 -2.41
C SER A 187 -14.49 -15.86 -3.85
N VAL A 188 -14.17 -16.75 -4.80
CA VAL A 188 -14.59 -16.62 -6.21
C VAL A 188 -16.11 -16.64 -6.34
N ALA A 189 -16.79 -17.57 -5.67
CA ALA A 189 -18.24 -17.66 -5.72
C ALA A 189 -18.92 -16.39 -5.16
N SER A 190 -18.39 -15.85 -4.06
CA SER A 190 -18.94 -14.66 -3.41
C SER A 190 -18.77 -13.41 -4.29
N VAL A 191 -17.56 -13.13 -4.78
CA VAL A 191 -17.28 -11.90 -5.56
C VAL A 191 -17.98 -11.92 -6.92
N LEU A 192 -18.13 -13.10 -7.52
CA LEU A 192 -18.90 -13.28 -8.76
C LEU A 192 -20.40 -13.43 -8.51
N ASN A 193 -20.87 -13.30 -7.27
CA ASN A 193 -22.26 -13.42 -6.87
C ASN A 193 -22.93 -14.70 -7.42
N ILE A 194 -22.28 -15.84 -7.25
CA ILE A 194 -22.73 -17.20 -7.62
C ILE A 194 -22.63 -18.18 -6.44
N LEU A 195 -22.48 -17.67 -5.21
CA LEU A 195 -22.47 -18.45 -3.98
C LEU A 195 -23.89 -18.90 -3.62
N ASP A 196 -24.05 -20.16 -3.25
CA ASP A 196 -25.34 -20.75 -2.84
C ASP A 196 -25.18 -21.79 -1.72
N GLU A 197 -26.30 -22.34 -1.27
CA GLU A 197 -26.35 -23.33 -0.18
C GLU A 197 -25.59 -24.62 -0.52
N GLU A 198 -25.57 -25.05 -1.79
CA GLU A 198 -24.90 -26.29 -2.21
C GLU A 198 -23.38 -26.16 -2.08
N LEU A 199 -22.81 -25.01 -2.48
CA LEU A 199 -21.39 -24.74 -2.32
C LEU A 199 -21.00 -24.60 -0.83
N VAL A 200 -21.87 -23.97 -0.03
CA VAL A 200 -21.63 -23.73 1.41
C VAL A 200 -21.78 -24.99 2.26
N GLN A 201 -22.60 -25.95 1.85
CA GLN A 201 -22.97 -27.11 2.66
C GLN A 201 -21.75 -27.84 3.26
N GLY A 202 -21.63 -27.85 4.59
CA GLY A 202 -20.57 -28.56 5.32
C GLY A 202 -19.19 -27.89 5.32
N VAL A 203 -19.02 -26.74 4.66
CA VAL A 203 -17.73 -26.01 4.64
C VAL A 203 -17.33 -25.58 6.04
N GLY A 204 -18.27 -25.03 6.82
CA GLY A 204 -17.96 -24.55 8.17
C GLY A 204 -17.53 -25.68 9.10
N ASN A 205 -18.21 -26.82 9.08
CA ASN A 205 -17.81 -28.01 9.86
C ASN A 205 -16.39 -28.47 9.50
N TYR A 206 -16.03 -28.47 8.20
CA TYR A 206 -14.68 -28.80 7.76
C TYR A 206 -13.65 -27.82 8.33
N ILE A 207 -13.90 -26.51 8.24
CA ILE A 207 -12.96 -25.49 8.74
C ILE A 207 -12.85 -25.52 10.27
N VAL A 208 -13.96 -25.72 10.99
CA VAL A 208 -13.95 -25.89 12.47
C VAL A 208 -13.06 -27.06 12.87
N SER A 209 -13.11 -28.18 12.13
CA SER A 209 -12.23 -29.33 12.40
C SER A 209 -10.75 -29.06 12.12
N CYS A 210 -10.42 -27.96 11.42
CA CYS A 210 -9.06 -27.50 11.18
C CYS A 210 -8.56 -26.50 12.25
N GLN A 211 -9.41 -25.99 13.14
CA GLN A 211 -8.96 -25.14 14.25
C GLN A 211 -8.19 -26.00 15.25
N THR A 212 -6.97 -25.57 15.57
CA THR A 212 -6.04 -26.35 16.40
C THR A 212 -6.12 -25.97 17.88
N TYR A 213 -5.44 -26.74 18.72
CA TYR A 213 -5.27 -26.40 20.14
C TYR A 213 -4.52 -25.07 20.36
N GLU A 214 -3.73 -24.61 19.38
CA GLU A 214 -3.02 -23.33 19.47
C GLU A 214 -3.98 -22.13 19.31
N GLY A 215 -5.18 -22.36 18.76
CA GLY A 215 -6.18 -21.33 18.45
C GLY A 215 -6.25 -20.95 16.97
N GLY A 216 -5.13 -21.02 16.24
CA GLY A 216 -5.07 -20.83 14.79
C GLY A 216 -5.65 -22.02 13.99
N ILE A 217 -5.79 -21.84 12.68
CA ILE A 217 -6.38 -22.84 11.77
C ILE A 217 -5.26 -23.47 10.92
N ALA A 218 -5.33 -24.78 10.78
CA ALA A 218 -4.43 -25.58 9.95
C ALA A 218 -4.98 -25.78 8.54
N GLY A 219 -4.15 -26.30 7.62
CA GLY A 219 -4.60 -26.61 6.25
C GLY A 219 -5.58 -27.79 6.22
N GLU A 220 -5.34 -28.76 7.10
CA GLU A 220 -6.12 -29.98 7.24
C GLU A 220 -6.32 -30.29 8.73
N PRO A 221 -7.36 -31.07 9.10
CA PRO A 221 -7.57 -31.46 10.49
C PRO A 221 -6.35 -32.16 11.09
N GLY A 222 -5.94 -31.71 12.28
CA GLY A 222 -4.80 -32.27 13.02
C GLY A 222 -3.41 -31.78 12.58
N SER A 223 -3.31 -30.93 11.55
CA SER A 223 -2.06 -30.26 11.19
C SER A 223 -1.79 -29.02 12.06
N GLU A 224 -0.58 -28.44 11.93
CA GLU A 224 -0.16 -27.23 12.67
C GLU A 224 -0.92 -25.97 12.22
N ALA A 225 -1.20 -25.06 13.16
CA ALA A 225 -1.80 -23.77 12.83
C ALA A 225 -0.87 -22.93 11.97
N HIS A 226 -1.39 -22.25 10.94
CA HIS A 226 -0.55 -21.50 9.99
C HIS A 226 -1.25 -20.25 9.47
N GLY A 227 -0.54 -19.12 9.41
CA GLY A 227 -1.14 -17.81 9.08
C GLY A 227 -1.93 -17.79 7.77
N GLY A 228 -1.39 -18.39 6.72
CA GLY A 228 -2.10 -18.52 5.44
C GLY A 228 -3.41 -19.33 5.54
N TYR A 229 -3.39 -20.47 6.23
CA TYR A 229 -4.60 -21.29 6.41
C TYR A 229 -5.58 -20.64 7.39
N THR A 230 -5.08 -19.94 8.42
CA THR A 230 -5.86 -19.11 9.33
C THR A 230 -6.63 -18.02 8.58
N PHE A 231 -5.96 -17.27 7.71
CA PHE A 231 -6.65 -16.30 6.87
C PHE A 231 -7.71 -16.95 5.99
N CYS A 232 -7.34 -18.01 5.26
CA CYS A 232 -8.28 -18.73 4.38
C CYS A 232 -9.51 -19.24 5.15
N GLY A 233 -9.30 -19.86 6.31
CA GLY A 233 -10.37 -20.39 7.16
C GLY A 233 -11.27 -19.28 7.69
N LEU A 234 -10.69 -18.27 8.33
CA LEU A 234 -11.44 -17.15 8.91
C LEU A 234 -12.25 -16.39 7.84
N ALA A 235 -11.61 -16.00 6.74
CA ALA A 235 -12.28 -15.27 5.66
C ALA A 235 -13.42 -16.10 5.05
N THR A 236 -13.22 -17.42 4.87
CA THR A 236 -14.29 -18.31 4.40
C THR A 236 -15.46 -18.35 5.37
N MET A 237 -15.19 -18.51 6.67
CA MET A 237 -16.23 -18.57 7.71
C MET A 237 -17.03 -17.27 7.80
N ILE A 238 -16.40 -16.13 7.56
CA ILE A 238 -17.10 -14.83 7.45
C ILE A 238 -17.97 -14.80 6.18
N LEU A 239 -17.43 -15.21 5.03
CA LEU A 239 -18.14 -15.19 3.75
C LEU A 239 -19.38 -16.08 3.73
N ILE A 240 -19.36 -17.20 4.45
CA ILE A 240 -20.51 -18.11 4.59
C ILE A 240 -21.39 -17.82 5.82
N ASN A 241 -21.06 -16.78 6.58
CA ASN A 241 -21.76 -16.37 7.80
C ASN A 241 -21.83 -17.47 8.89
N GLU A 242 -20.74 -18.24 9.06
CA GLU A 242 -20.61 -19.28 10.09
C GLU A 242 -19.46 -19.00 11.08
N VAL A 243 -18.92 -17.79 11.10
CA VAL A 243 -17.76 -17.41 11.94
C VAL A 243 -17.94 -17.70 13.44
N ASN A 244 -19.18 -17.71 13.94
CA ASN A 244 -19.53 -18.04 15.32
C ASN A 244 -19.24 -19.50 15.71
N HIS A 245 -18.99 -20.39 14.74
CA HIS A 245 -18.59 -21.77 15.02
C HIS A 245 -17.10 -21.90 15.38
N LEU A 246 -16.28 -20.88 15.13
CA LEU A 246 -14.87 -20.84 15.55
C LEU A 246 -14.74 -20.35 17.00
N ASN A 247 -13.73 -20.85 17.71
CA ASN A 247 -13.31 -20.25 18.96
C ASN A 247 -12.50 -18.96 18.69
N LEU A 248 -13.19 -17.84 18.55
CA LEU A 248 -12.59 -16.53 18.22
C LEU A 248 -11.64 -16.01 19.31
N ALA A 249 -11.87 -16.34 20.58
CA ALA A 249 -10.98 -15.94 21.66
C ALA A 249 -9.58 -16.56 21.50
N SER A 250 -9.51 -17.89 21.38
CA SER A 250 -8.24 -18.59 21.16
C SER A 250 -7.57 -18.20 19.84
N LEU A 251 -8.37 -17.93 18.79
CA LEU A 251 -7.86 -17.46 17.52
C LEU A 251 -7.24 -16.06 17.62
N THR A 252 -7.88 -15.15 18.36
CA THR A 252 -7.37 -13.80 18.64
C THR A 252 -6.03 -13.88 19.36
N ASP A 253 -5.96 -14.68 20.44
CA ASP A 253 -4.72 -14.89 21.19
C ASP A 253 -3.62 -15.42 20.27
N TRP A 254 -3.91 -16.47 19.49
CA TRP A 254 -2.95 -17.03 18.56
C TRP A 254 -2.42 -16.00 17.56
N LEU A 255 -3.31 -15.19 16.96
CA LEU A 255 -2.96 -14.18 15.95
C LEU A 255 -2.04 -13.10 16.51
N VAL A 256 -2.34 -12.54 17.68
CA VAL A 256 -1.53 -11.44 18.24
C VAL A 256 -0.11 -11.90 18.62
N PHE A 257 0.06 -13.16 19.03
CA PHE A 257 1.38 -13.76 19.30
C PHE A 257 2.17 -14.12 18.03
N ARG A 258 1.68 -13.77 16.83
CA ARG A 258 2.44 -13.92 15.58
C ARG A 258 3.23 -12.69 15.21
N GLN A 259 3.01 -11.54 15.85
CA GLN A 259 3.85 -10.37 15.61
C GLN A 259 5.13 -10.49 16.45
N GLY A 260 6.26 -10.60 15.75
CA GLY A 260 7.58 -10.75 16.38
C GLY A 260 8.16 -9.42 16.88
N VAL A 261 9.29 -9.50 17.57
CA VAL A 261 10.06 -8.31 18.03
C VAL A 261 10.62 -7.50 16.86
N GLU A 262 10.74 -8.12 15.68
CA GLU A 262 11.12 -7.51 14.42
C GLU A 262 10.06 -6.54 13.91
N GLY A 263 8.80 -6.62 14.39
CA GLY A 263 7.67 -5.81 13.96
C GLY A 263 6.85 -6.44 12.83
N GLY A 264 7.43 -7.38 12.08
CA GLY A 264 6.72 -8.23 11.11
C GLY A 264 6.02 -9.42 11.76
N PHE A 265 5.39 -10.25 10.93
CA PHE A 265 4.68 -11.45 11.38
C PHE A 265 5.41 -12.75 11.01
N GLN A 266 5.31 -13.75 11.89
CA GLN A 266 5.65 -15.13 11.59
C GLN A 266 4.40 -15.94 11.19
N GLY A 267 4.58 -16.93 10.32
CA GLY A 267 3.47 -17.79 9.90
C GLY A 267 3.00 -18.77 10.97
N ARG A 268 3.91 -19.19 11.85
CA ARG A 268 3.71 -20.27 12.83
C ARG A 268 4.56 -20.06 14.07
N THR A 269 4.19 -20.69 15.17
CA THR A 269 4.91 -20.63 16.45
C THR A 269 6.37 -21.08 16.28
N ASN A 270 7.33 -20.34 16.84
CA ASN A 270 8.79 -20.60 16.75
C ASN A 270 9.39 -20.68 15.32
N LYS A 271 8.74 -20.07 14.33
CA LYS A 271 9.30 -19.84 13.00
C LYS A 271 9.61 -18.35 12.79
N LEU A 272 10.46 -18.07 11.83
CA LEU A 272 10.97 -16.74 11.54
C LEU A 272 9.87 -15.81 11.01
N VAL A 273 10.05 -14.51 11.23
CA VAL A 273 9.31 -13.44 10.56
C VAL A 273 9.42 -13.55 9.04
N ASP A 274 8.36 -13.19 8.30
CA ASP A 274 8.34 -13.16 6.85
C ASP A 274 7.34 -12.09 6.34
N GLY A 275 7.79 -11.29 5.38
CA GLY A 275 7.05 -10.17 4.81
C GLY A 275 5.68 -10.55 4.23
N CYS A 276 5.48 -11.76 3.71
CA CYS A 276 4.18 -12.15 3.16
C CYS A 276 3.09 -12.27 4.24
N TYR A 277 3.46 -12.61 5.48
CA TYR A 277 2.50 -12.68 6.59
C TYR A 277 2.01 -11.31 7.05
N SER A 278 2.59 -10.21 6.54
CA SER A 278 2.03 -8.88 6.70
C SER A 278 0.57 -8.82 6.24
N PHE A 279 0.22 -9.55 5.17
CA PHE A 279 -1.17 -9.71 4.76
C PHE A 279 -1.86 -10.89 5.42
N TRP A 280 -1.27 -12.09 5.41
CA TRP A 280 -1.97 -13.28 5.91
C TRP A 280 -2.34 -13.17 7.40
N GLN A 281 -1.43 -12.68 8.24
CA GLN A 281 -1.73 -12.45 9.67
C GLN A 281 -2.38 -11.08 9.88
N GLY A 282 -1.84 -10.01 9.28
CA GLY A 282 -2.38 -8.66 9.46
C GLY A 282 -3.82 -8.52 8.98
N GLY A 283 -4.16 -9.12 7.83
CA GLY A 283 -5.50 -9.17 7.28
C GLY A 283 -6.45 -9.98 8.16
N ALA A 284 -6.02 -11.13 8.68
CA ALA A 284 -6.82 -11.92 9.62
C ALA A 284 -7.07 -11.15 10.93
N ALA A 285 -6.07 -10.45 11.47
CA ALA A 285 -6.22 -9.60 12.64
C ALA A 285 -7.20 -8.43 12.38
N LEU A 286 -7.15 -7.81 11.21
CA LEU A 286 -8.11 -6.77 10.83
C LEU A 286 -9.55 -7.32 10.73
N LEU A 287 -9.74 -8.53 10.21
CA LEU A 287 -11.05 -9.18 10.16
C LEU A 287 -11.62 -9.43 11.56
N ILE A 288 -10.82 -9.99 12.48
CA ILE A 288 -11.23 -10.18 13.88
C ILE A 288 -11.57 -8.85 14.56
N GLN A 289 -10.75 -7.82 14.36
CA GLN A 289 -10.99 -6.49 14.91
C GLN A 289 -12.35 -5.93 14.47
N ARG A 290 -12.70 -6.09 13.20
CA ARG A 290 -13.99 -5.65 12.65
C ARG A 290 -15.17 -6.46 13.19
N LEU A 291 -14.98 -7.77 13.39
CA LEU A 291 -16.01 -8.62 14.01
C LEU A 291 -16.30 -8.19 15.45
N HIS A 292 -15.28 -7.93 16.26
CA HIS A 292 -15.48 -7.45 17.64
C HIS A 292 -16.19 -6.09 17.68
N ALA A 293 -15.79 -5.15 16.81
CA ALA A 293 -16.44 -3.84 16.73
C ALA A 293 -17.93 -3.93 16.34
N ALA A 294 -18.29 -4.91 15.49
CA ALA A 294 -19.67 -5.20 15.13
C ALA A 294 -20.47 -5.73 16.34
N THR A 295 -19.93 -6.71 17.06
CA THR A 295 -20.59 -7.31 18.22
C THR A 295 -20.81 -6.30 19.36
N ASP A 296 -19.80 -5.47 19.64
CA ASP A 296 -19.90 -4.42 20.66
C ASP A 296 -21.03 -3.43 20.33
N SER A 297 -21.16 -3.03 19.06
CA SER A 297 -22.23 -2.13 18.62
C SER A 297 -23.63 -2.71 18.81
N THR A 298 -23.80 -4.02 18.60
CA THR A 298 -25.09 -4.71 18.82
C THR A 298 -25.42 -4.93 20.29
N SER A 299 -24.40 -5.13 21.15
CA SER A 299 -24.59 -5.34 22.60
C SER A 299 -24.96 -4.07 23.36
N SER A 300 -24.49 -2.90 22.90
CA SER A 300 -24.83 -1.60 23.48
C SER A 300 -26.25 -1.12 23.16
N GLU A 301 -26.98 -1.80 22.27
CA GLU A 301 -28.38 -1.51 21.96
C GLU A 301 -29.36 -2.42 22.72
N SER A 302 -28.89 -3.41 23.50
CA SER A 302 -29.73 -4.45 24.11
C SER A 302 -29.60 -4.57 25.64
N SER A 303 -29.08 -3.57 26.36
CA SER A 303 -28.81 -3.68 27.80
C SER A 303 -29.38 -2.58 28.70
N ASP A 304 -30.42 -1.87 28.26
CA ASP A 304 -31.19 -0.97 29.13
C ASP A 304 -32.62 -1.49 29.25
N ASP A 305 -32.81 -2.60 29.97
CA ASP A 305 -34.03 -2.91 30.73
C ASP A 305 -33.78 -4.17 31.58
N GLU A 306 -34.24 -4.11 32.85
CA GLU A 306 -34.06 -5.09 33.94
C GLU A 306 -32.67 -5.02 34.63
N ASP A 307 -32.50 -4.51 35.86
CA ASP A 307 -33.14 -5.03 37.06
C ASP A 307 -32.85 -4.18 38.34
N SER A 308 -33.89 -4.07 39.18
CA SER A 308 -33.95 -3.90 40.65
C SER A 308 -33.30 -2.71 41.41
N MET A 309 -34.17 -1.75 41.76
CA MET A 309 -34.53 -1.31 43.13
C MET A 309 -33.57 -1.57 44.31
N ALA A 310 -33.04 -0.48 44.89
CA ALA A 310 -32.88 -0.33 46.35
C ALA A 310 -32.95 1.16 46.75
N GLU A 311 -33.86 1.48 47.67
CA GLU A 311 -34.14 2.82 48.22
C GLU A 311 -32.98 3.40 49.05
N ILE A 312 -32.93 4.75 49.15
CA ILE A 312 -33.01 5.53 50.42
C ILE A 312 -32.96 7.05 50.12
N SER A 313 -34.05 7.74 50.52
CA SER A 313 -34.22 9.12 51.08
C SER A 313 -33.45 10.32 50.50
N SER A 314 -33.96 11.54 50.35
CA SER A 314 -35.21 12.19 50.76
C SER A 314 -35.33 13.56 50.09
N ASP A 315 -36.57 14.06 50.09
CA ASP A 315 -37.00 15.46 50.22
C ASP A 315 -37.23 16.36 48.99
N GLN A 316 -38.55 16.63 48.84
CA GLN A 316 -39.23 17.91 48.60
C GLN A 316 -39.44 18.33 47.13
N GLU A 317 -40.67 18.14 46.61
CA GLU A 317 -41.80 19.12 46.58
C GLU A 317 -41.61 20.08 45.38
N GLU A 318 -42.50 20.21 44.39
CA GLU A 318 -43.95 20.39 44.40
C GLU A 318 -44.48 20.29 42.94
N GLY A 319 -45.77 19.93 42.74
CA GLY A 319 -46.62 20.64 41.77
C GLY A 319 -47.11 19.97 40.47
N GLN A 320 -48.09 19.07 40.60
CA GLN A 320 -49.38 18.97 39.83
C GLN A 320 -49.47 18.64 38.31
N HIS A 321 -50.12 17.48 38.05
CA HIS A 321 -51.28 17.19 37.15
C HIS A 321 -51.36 17.78 35.72
N SER A 322 -51.82 17.09 34.65
CA SER A 322 -52.53 15.81 34.46
C SER A 322 -52.56 15.42 32.95
N ASP A 323 -52.91 14.16 32.69
CA ASP A 323 -53.58 13.59 31.49
C ASP A 323 -52.84 13.35 30.15
N ILE A 324 -52.38 12.10 29.99
CA ILE A 324 -52.84 11.03 29.08
C ILE A 324 -53.18 11.36 27.58
N ASP A 325 -52.47 10.60 26.73
CA ASP A 325 -52.76 10.05 25.38
C ASP A 325 -52.44 10.78 24.05
N ASP A 326 -51.76 9.99 23.20
CA ASP A 326 -51.74 9.88 21.73
C ASP A 326 -50.72 10.64 20.83
N VAL A 327 -49.74 9.84 20.35
CA VAL A 327 -49.34 9.59 18.94
C VAL A 327 -48.40 10.55 18.17
N ASN A 328 -47.24 9.96 17.83
CA ASN A 328 -46.40 10.08 16.60
C ASN A 328 -45.17 11.02 16.52
N PRO A 329 -44.18 10.68 15.66
CA PRO A 329 -42.78 10.58 16.04
C PRO A 329 -41.94 11.57 15.23
N SER A 330 -41.46 12.64 15.86
CA SER A 330 -40.52 13.53 15.17
C SER A 330 -39.70 14.33 16.17
N SER A 331 -38.61 13.73 16.64
CA SER A 331 -37.40 14.51 16.94
C SER A 331 -36.19 13.60 16.92
N THR A 332 -35.52 13.63 15.77
CA THR A 332 -34.10 13.36 15.57
C THR A 332 -33.25 13.49 16.84
N PRO A 333 -32.43 12.48 17.19
CA PRO A 333 -31.24 12.69 18.01
C PRO A 333 -30.07 13.09 17.10
N ILE A 334 -30.20 14.23 16.40
CA ILE A 334 -29.05 15.04 15.98
C ILE A 334 -28.53 15.69 17.27
N LYS A 335 -27.86 14.89 18.12
CA LYS A 335 -26.98 15.27 19.24
C LYS A 335 -26.64 14.04 20.10
N LEU A 336 -26.07 13.00 19.49
CA LEU A 336 -25.15 12.11 20.20
C LEU A 336 -23.86 11.92 19.40
N ILE A 337 -23.33 13.03 18.88
CA ILE A 337 -21.92 13.15 18.49
C ILE A 337 -21.10 13.22 19.78
N LYS A 338 -20.96 12.09 20.47
CA LYS A 338 -19.89 11.83 21.43
C LYS A 338 -19.00 10.77 20.78
N ARG A 339 -17.82 11.22 20.31
CA ARG A 339 -16.61 10.44 20.01
C ARG A 339 -16.84 8.92 19.94
N ARG A 340 -17.04 8.36 18.75
CA ARG A 340 -16.64 6.96 18.52
C ARG A 340 -15.13 6.92 18.75
N SER A 341 -14.71 6.36 19.87
CA SER A 341 -13.31 6.05 20.13
C SER A 341 -12.79 5.23 18.94
N GLN A 342 -11.68 5.66 18.32
CA GLN A 342 -10.96 4.78 17.41
C GLN A 342 -10.63 3.50 18.16
N THR A 343 -11.02 2.35 17.63
CA THR A 343 -10.60 1.08 18.20
C THR A 343 -9.12 0.93 17.87
N LYS A 344 -8.29 0.77 18.90
CA LYS A 344 -6.86 0.56 18.71
C LYS A 344 -6.68 -0.74 17.91
N PRO A 345 -5.77 -0.79 16.92
CA PRO A 345 -5.55 -2.01 16.17
C PRO A 345 -5.15 -3.18 17.07
N LEU A 346 -5.57 -4.39 16.69
CA LEU A 346 -5.21 -5.63 17.42
C LEU A 346 -3.71 -5.96 17.33
N PHE A 347 -2.98 -5.32 16.43
CA PHE A 347 -1.54 -5.49 16.24
C PHE A 347 -0.83 -4.14 16.17
N GLN A 348 0.49 -4.14 16.32
CA GLN A 348 1.30 -2.92 16.26
C GLN A 348 1.47 -2.49 14.79
N SER A 349 0.52 -1.71 14.28
CA SER A 349 0.48 -1.32 12.87
C SER A 349 1.69 -0.49 12.43
N GLN A 350 2.19 0.43 13.26
CA GLN A 350 3.42 1.18 12.94
C GLN A 350 4.67 0.28 12.86
N ALA A 351 4.79 -0.71 13.76
CA ALA A 351 5.91 -1.66 13.74
C ALA A 351 5.88 -2.53 12.47
N LEU A 352 4.69 -2.92 12.02
CA LEU A 352 4.54 -3.66 10.76
C LEU A 352 4.96 -2.81 9.55
N GLN A 353 4.53 -1.54 9.48
CA GLN A 353 4.95 -0.63 8.42
C GLN A 353 6.47 -0.45 8.42
N GLN A 354 7.09 -0.29 9.60
CA GLN A 354 8.54 -0.18 9.74
C GLN A 354 9.27 -1.41 9.21
N TYR A 355 8.79 -2.62 9.55
CA TYR A 355 9.38 -3.87 9.04
C TYR A 355 9.28 -3.95 7.51
N ILE A 356 8.10 -3.66 6.94
CA ILE A 356 7.88 -3.74 5.49
C ILE A 356 8.79 -2.76 4.74
N LEU A 357 8.80 -1.48 5.15
CA LEU A 357 9.52 -0.41 4.45
C LEU A 357 11.04 -0.53 4.58
N LEU A 358 11.56 -1.06 5.70
CA LEU A 358 13.00 -1.12 5.95
C LEU A 358 13.62 -2.50 5.69
N CYS A 359 12.89 -3.59 5.98
CA CYS A 359 13.44 -4.94 5.94
C CYS A 359 13.03 -5.70 4.68
N SER A 360 11.80 -5.51 4.21
CA SER A 360 11.24 -6.22 3.06
C SER A 360 11.35 -5.45 1.74
N GLN A 361 11.43 -4.13 1.75
CA GLN A 361 11.60 -3.32 0.54
C GLN A 361 13.00 -3.52 -0.08
N MET A 362 13.06 -3.61 -1.41
CA MET A 362 14.29 -3.56 -2.22
C MET A 362 14.12 -2.51 -3.33
N GLU A 363 15.20 -2.20 -4.06
CA GLU A 363 15.17 -1.33 -5.24
C GLU A 363 14.30 -1.95 -6.36
N GLY A 364 12.99 -1.76 -6.29
CA GLY A 364 12.02 -2.50 -7.08
C GLY A 364 11.67 -3.85 -6.44
N GLY A 365 10.39 -4.03 -6.09
CA GLY A 365 9.87 -5.26 -5.48
C GLY A 365 10.18 -5.42 -3.99
N PHE A 366 9.53 -6.41 -3.38
CA PHE A 366 9.72 -6.80 -1.98
C PHE A 366 10.16 -8.25 -1.85
N ARG A 367 10.70 -8.57 -0.69
CA ARG A 367 11.18 -9.89 -0.28
C ARG A 367 10.55 -10.35 1.03
N ASP A 368 10.76 -11.63 1.33
CA ASP A 368 10.50 -12.27 2.63
C ASP A 368 11.13 -11.48 3.79
N LYS A 369 12.46 -11.48 3.87
CA LYS A 369 13.26 -10.91 4.98
C LYS A 369 14.65 -10.50 4.48
N PRO A 370 15.45 -9.76 5.28
CA PRO A 370 16.83 -9.46 4.93
C PRO A 370 17.63 -10.70 4.49
N GLY A 371 18.44 -10.54 3.44
CA GLY A 371 19.23 -11.62 2.84
C GLY A 371 18.47 -12.52 1.84
N LYS A 372 17.16 -12.33 1.65
CA LYS A 372 16.40 -13.00 0.58
C LYS A 372 16.27 -12.11 -0.67
N ASN A 373 16.05 -12.76 -1.81
CA ASN A 373 15.77 -12.07 -3.07
C ASN A 373 14.32 -11.60 -3.10
N ARG A 374 14.06 -10.56 -3.89
CA ARG A 374 12.70 -10.11 -4.22
C ARG A 374 11.98 -11.11 -5.12
N ASP A 375 10.66 -11.12 -5.03
CA ASP A 375 9.78 -11.81 -5.98
C ASP A 375 8.39 -11.13 -6.04
N HIS A 376 7.57 -11.49 -7.03
CA HIS A 376 6.26 -10.88 -7.23
C HIS A 376 5.25 -11.26 -6.12
N TYR A 377 5.38 -12.45 -5.52
CA TYR A 377 4.52 -12.89 -4.43
C TYR A 377 4.69 -12.01 -3.19
N HIS A 378 5.94 -11.83 -2.73
CA HIS A 378 6.24 -10.96 -1.59
C HIS A 378 5.93 -9.50 -1.90
N THR A 379 6.17 -9.04 -3.13
CA THR A 379 5.76 -7.68 -3.56
C THR A 379 4.27 -7.45 -3.34
N CYS A 380 3.43 -8.38 -3.80
CA CYS A 380 1.98 -8.31 -3.62
C CYS A 380 1.56 -8.31 -2.14
N TYR A 381 2.05 -9.26 -1.36
CA TYR A 381 1.57 -9.44 0.03
C TYR A 381 2.21 -8.47 1.03
N CYS A 382 3.42 -7.96 0.78
CA CYS A 382 3.99 -6.85 1.54
C CYS A 382 3.19 -5.56 1.30
N LEU A 383 2.86 -5.23 0.04
CA LEU A 383 2.03 -4.06 -0.26
C LEU A 383 0.60 -4.22 0.29
N SER A 384 0.00 -5.41 0.16
CA SER A 384 -1.32 -5.69 0.74
C SER A 384 -1.32 -5.56 2.26
N GLY A 385 -0.28 -6.07 2.93
CA GLY A 385 -0.10 -5.93 4.38
C GLY A 385 0.19 -4.49 4.81
N LEU A 386 0.92 -3.72 3.98
CA LEU A 386 1.15 -2.30 4.20
C LEU A 386 -0.17 -1.53 4.17
N ALA A 387 -1.01 -1.76 3.15
CA ALA A 387 -2.35 -1.19 3.08
C ALA A 387 -3.19 -1.58 4.30
N VAL A 388 -3.22 -2.86 4.68
CA VAL A 388 -3.92 -3.31 5.91
C VAL A 388 -3.44 -2.56 7.15
N ALA A 389 -2.13 -2.35 7.31
CA ALA A 389 -1.58 -1.60 8.44
C ALA A 389 -2.01 -0.13 8.46
N GLN A 390 -1.98 0.54 7.30
CA GLN A 390 -2.34 1.94 7.15
C GLN A 390 -3.82 2.20 7.49
N TYR A 391 -4.71 1.28 7.11
CA TYR A 391 -6.16 1.38 7.32
C TYR A 391 -6.67 0.71 8.60
N SER A 392 -5.81 0.07 9.39
CA SER A 392 -6.18 -0.65 10.62
C SER A 392 -6.83 0.20 11.71
N TRP A 393 -6.59 1.52 11.71
CA TRP A 393 -7.20 2.48 12.64
C TRP A 393 -8.55 3.02 12.15
N SER A 394 -8.93 2.75 10.90
CA SER A 394 -10.17 3.25 10.34
C SER A 394 -11.33 2.31 10.66
N ASN A 395 -12.39 2.89 11.24
CA ASN A 395 -13.66 2.19 11.46
C ASN A 395 -14.55 2.19 10.21
N ASP A 396 -14.24 3.05 9.24
CA ASP A 396 -14.98 3.22 8.00
C ASP A 396 -14.07 2.88 6.81
N THR A 397 -14.55 2.01 5.93
CA THR A 397 -13.81 1.55 4.75
C THR A 397 -13.60 2.65 3.72
N ASP A 398 -14.45 3.67 3.71
CA ASP A 398 -14.43 4.73 2.70
C ASP A 398 -13.64 5.98 3.17
N SER A 399 -13.19 5.96 4.43
CA SER A 399 -12.44 7.06 5.02
C SER A 399 -10.94 6.87 4.84
N ALA A 400 -10.27 7.91 4.33
CA ALA A 400 -8.81 7.95 4.24
C ALA A 400 -8.17 7.81 5.64
N PRO A 401 -7.02 7.11 5.75
CA PRO A 401 -6.38 6.92 7.04
C PRO A 401 -5.83 8.25 7.55
N LEU A 402 -5.79 8.39 8.87
CA LEU A 402 -5.21 9.59 9.47
C LEU A 402 -3.71 9.66 9.17
N PRO A 403 -3.12 10.87 9.05
CA PRO A 403 -1.69 11.01 8.81
C PRO A 403 -0.82 10.29 9.85
N GLN A 404 -1.26 10.24 11.11
CA GLN A 404 -0.57 9.53 12.20
C GLN A 404 -0.56 8.00 12.06
N SER A 405 -1.45 7.45 11.22
CA SER A 405 -1.53 6.02 10.89
C SER A 405 -0.56 5.64 9.79
N LEU A 406 0.09 6.61 9.13
CA LEU A 406 1.10 6.39 8.09
C LEU A 406 2.50 6.57 8.67
N LEU A 407 3.38 5.60 8.41
CA LEU A 407 4.81 5.73 8.70
C LEU A 407 5.54 6.28 7.47
N GLY A 408 6.35 7.33 7.66
CA GLY A 408 7.08 8.00 6.59
C GLY A 408 6.27 9.11 5.89
N PRO A 409 6.67 9.55 4.70
CA PRO A 409 5.97 10.60 3.95
C PRO A 409 4.56 10.15 3.52
N TYR A 410 3.66 11.11 3.30
CA TYR A 410 2.29 10.82 2.86
C TYR A 410 2.25 10.15 1.47
N SER A 411 3.31 10.28 0.68
CA SER A 411 3.52 9.53 -0.57
C SER A 411 3.54 8.01 -0.36
N ASN A 412 3.62 7.49 0.87
CA ASN A 412 3.52 6.07 1.18
C ASN A 412 2.09 5.51 1.19
N LEU A 413 1.05 6.36 1.13
CA LEU A 413 -0.35 5.92 1.21
C LEU A 413 -0.73 5.00 0.04
N LEU A 414 -1.16 3.77 0.34
CA LEU A 414 -1.67 2.82 -0.67
C LEU A 414 -3.18 2.88 -0.79
N GLU A 415 -3.71 2.33 -1.87
CA GLU A 415 -5.16 2.15 -2.04
C GLU A 415 -5.74 1.15 -1.01
N PRO A 416 -6.96 1.38 -0.51
CA PRO A 416 -7.60 0.47 0.43
C PRO A 416 -7.99 -0.85 -0.23
N VAL A 417 -7.88 -1.95 0.52
CA VAL A 417 -8.29 -3.29 0.06
C VAL A 417 -9.54 -3.78 0.76
N ASN A 418 -10.36 -4.55 0.04
CA ASN A 418 -11.30 -5.47 0.67
C ASN A 418 -10.50 -6.59 1.35
N PRO A 419 -10.53 -6.72 2.69
CA PRO A 419 -9.69 -7.66 3.42
C PRO A 419 -10.12 -9.13 3.25
N LEU A 420 -11.34 -9.41 2.79
CA LEU A 420 -11.81 -10.78 2.54
C LEU A 420 -11.29 -11.31 1.20
N HIS A 421 -11.19 -10.45 0.18
CA HIS A 421 -10.84 -10.85 -1.18
C HIS A 421 -9.41 -10.48 -1.59
N ASN A 422 -8.76 -9.56 -0.86
CA ASN A 422 -7.51 -8.91 -1.22
C ASN A 422 -7.55 -8.29 -2.62
N ILE A 423 -8.54 -7.43 -2.83
CA ILE A 423 -8.75 -6.65 -4.06
C ILE A 423 -8.89 -5.20 -3.62
N VAL A 424 -8.32 -4.27 -4.36
CA VAL A 424 -8.53 -2.84 -4.12
C VAL A 424 -10.04 -2.52 -4.17
N LEU A 425 -10.50 -1.70 -3.23
CA LEU A 425 -11.92 -1.54 -2.91
C LEU A 425 -12.73 -1.02 -4.11
N GLU A 426 -12.15 -0.13 -4.92
CA GLU A 426 -12.79 0.40 -6.13
C GLU A 426 -13.11 -0.73 -7.14
N GLN A 427 -12.13 -1.58 -7.45
CA GLN A 427 -12.29 -2.69 -8.40
C GLN A 427 -13.22 -3.77 -7.87
N TYR A 428 -13.19 -4.04 -6.55
CA TYR A 428 -14.16 -4.92 -5.89
C TYR A 428 -15.60 -4.42 -6.09
N ASN A 429 -15.83 -3.13 -5.83
CA ASN A 429 -17.15 -2.50 -5.97
C ASN A 429 -17.64 -2.48 -7.42
N GLU A 430 -16.75 -2.24 -8.40
CA GLU A 430 -17.08 -2.31 -9.82
C GLU A 430 -17.56 -3.73 -10.20
N ALA A 431 -16.81 -4.76 -9.81
CA ALA A 431 -17.14 -6.15 -10.11
C ALA A 431 -18.48 -6.59 -9.48
N LEU A 432 -18.74 -6.15 -8.24
CA LEU A 432 -20.01 -6.43 -7.56
C LEU A 432 -21.19 -5.76 -8.27
N TYR A 433 -21.04 -4.48 -8.65
CA TYR A 433 -22.08 -3.74 -9.38
C TYR A 433 -22.40 -4.39 -10.73
N CYS A 434 -21.38 -4.77 -11.50
CA CYS A 434 -21.55 -5.51 -12.75
C CYS A 434 -22.26 -6.85 -12.53
N SER A 435 -21.85 -7.60 -11.50
CA SER A 435 -22.43 -8.92 -11.20
C SER A 435 -23.91 -8.86 -10.82
N LEU A 436 -24.31 -7.82 -10.07
CA LEU A 436 -25.70 -7.54 -9.70
C LEU A 436 -26.53 -7.10 -10.91
N ARG A 437 -25.96 -6.23 -11.74
CA ARG A 437 -26.61 -5.76 -12.97
C ARG A 437 -26.97 -6.92 -13.89
N ASP A 438 -26.04 -7.83 -14.14
CA ASP A 438 -26.24 -8.97 -15.05
C ASP A 438 -27.36 -9.92 -14.58
N GLN A 439 -27.52 -10.10 -13.26
CA GLN A 439 -28.60 -10.93 -12.70
C GLN A 439 -29.99 -10.31 -12.92
N VAL A 440 -30.11 -8.99 -12.78
CA VAL A 440 -31.37 -8.27 -13.03
C VAL A 440 -31.80 -8.45 -14.50
N TYR A 441 -30.85 -8.44 -15.44
CA TYR A 441 -31.16 -8.65 -16.86
C TYR A 441 -31.45 -10.12 -17.22
N ALA A 442 -31.01 -11.09 -16.41
CA ALA A 442 -31.18 -12.51 -16.69
C ALA A 442 -32.54 -13.10 -16.28
N ASN A 443 -33.45 -12.34 -15.65
CA ASN A 443 -34.78 -12.81 -15.18
C ASN A 443 -34.73 -14.11 -14.35
N GLN A 444 -33.61 -14.39 -13.66
CA GLN A 444 -33.53 -15.55 -12.79
C GLN A 444 -34.21 -15.24 -11.45
N PRO A 445 -35.13 -16.09 -10.97
CA PRO A 445 -35.74 -15.88 -9.67
C PRO A 445 -34.64 -15.86 -8.60
N THR A 446 -34.72 -14.87 -7.73
CA THR A 446 -33.84 -14.76 -6.56
C THR A 446 -34.16 -15.94 -5.63
N SER A 447 -33.33 -16.99 -5.65
CA SER A 447 -33.23 -17.84 -4.47
C SER A 447 -32.54 -16.99 -3.41
N ARG A 448 -33.34 -16.20 -2.67
CA ARG A 448 -32.90 -15.55 -1.44
C ARG A 448 -32.67 -16.65 -0.41
N SER A 449 -31.53 -17.32 -0.45
CA SER A 449 -30.90 -17.75 0.79
C SER A 449 -30.38 -16.47 1.43
N LYS A 450 -31.04 -16.03 2.51
CA LYS A 450 -30.61 -14.91 3.36
C LYS A 450 -29.25 -15.25 4.00
N ILE A 451 -28.17 -15.21 3.25
CA ILE A 451 -26.84 -15.02 3.82
C ILE A 451 -26.69 -13.50 3.90
N ILE A 452 -27.04 -12.95 5.06
CA ILE A 452 -26.77 -11.55 5.38
C ILE A 452 -25.24 -11.40 5.31
N ARG A 453 -24.75 -10.59 4.37
CA ARG A 453 -23.31 -10.36 4.20
C ARG A 453 -22.85 -9.47 5.36
N VAL A 454 -21.69 -9.77 5.93
CA VAL A 454 -21.03 -8.88 6.91
C VAL A 454 -20.66 -7.52 6.28
N ASP A 455 -20.72 -7.40 4.95
CA ASP A 455 -20.69 -6.12 4.23
C ASP A 455 -21.87 -5.18 4.60
N ASP A 456 -22.94 -5.68 5.22
CA ASP A 456 -24.04 -4.88 5.75
C ASP A 456 -23.69 -4.19 7.10
N VAL A 457 -22.52 -4.43 7.68
CA VAL A 457 -22.10 -3.83 8.98
C VAL A 457 -21.44 -2.45 8.83
N GLY A 458 -21.58 -1.81 7.66
CA GLY A 458 -21.02 -0.47 7.42
C GLY A 458 -21.83 0.46 6.51
N MET A 459 -23.08 0.13 6.17
CA MET A 459 -23.86 0.93 5.21
C MET A 459 -25.29 1.22 5.70
N PRO A 460 -25.63 2.44 6.14
CA PRO A 460 -27.01 2.90 6.09
C PRO A 460 -27.34 3.27 4.64
N CYS A 461 -27.73 2.28 3.84
CA CYS A 461 -28.41 2.49 2.56
C CYS A 461 -29.87 2.91 2.81
N HIS A 462 -30.11 4.14 3.26
CA HIS A 462 -31.39 4.77 2.99
C HIS A 462 -31.42 5.17 1.52
N LEU A 463 -32.11 4.38 0.68
CA LEU A 463 -32.66 4.89 -0.57
C LEU A 463 -33.83 5.83 -0.22
N PRO A 464 -33.77 7.13 -0.56
CA PRO A 464 -34.99 7.84 -0.88
C PRO A 464 -35.40 7.40 -2.29
N THR A 465 -36.52 6.70 -2.38
CA THR A 465 -37.32 6.62 -3.61
C THR A 465 -37.71 8.02 -4.03
N THR A 466 -36.85 8.68 -4.81
CA THR A 466 -37.09 9.75 -5.79
C THR A 466 -35.75 10.44 -6.05
N VAL A 467 -35.09 10.14 -7.17
CA VAL A 467 -34.38 11.07 -8.08
C VAL A 467 -33.77 10.21 -9.21
N GLY A 468 -34.42 10.18 -10.37
CA GLY A 468 -33.67 10.23 -11.63
C GLY A 468 -33.40 11.70 -11.99
N PRO A 469 -32.52 12.05 -12.95
CA PRO A 469 -31.40 11.34 -13.54
C PRO A 469 -30.11 12.18 -13.37
N ALA A 470 -29.37 12.03 -12.26
CA ALA A 470 -28.10 12.75 -12.05
C ALA A 470 -26.84 11.89 -12.27
N LEU A 471 -26.97 10.56 -12.21
CA LEU A 471 -25.85 9.61 -12.46
C LEU A 471 -25.58 9.32 -13.95
N SER A 472 -26.37 9.88 -14.88
CA SER A 472 -26.11 9.71 -16.32
C SER A 472 -25.08 10.67 -16.91
N ILE A 473 -24.67 11.71 -16.17
CA ILE A 473 -23.85 12.82 -16.72
C ILE A 473 -22.34 12.54 -16.60
N LEU A 474 -21.88 11.86 -15.54
CA LEU A 474 -20.46 11.49 -15.37
C LEU A 474 -20.06 10.27 -16.21
N ALA A 475 -20.95 9.29 -16.39
CA ALA A 475 -20.72 8.16 -17.31
C ALA A 475 -20.73 8.58 -18.80
N ARG A 476 -21.46 9.65 -19.16
CA ARG A 476 -21.50 10.17 -20.54
C ARG A 476 -20.29 11.02 -20.92
N PHE A 477 -19.54 11.56 -19.95
CA PHE A 477 -18.35 12.38 -20.25
C PHE A 477 -17.14 11.54 -20.68
N ARG A 478 -16.97 10.31 -20.16
CA ARG A 478 -15.92 9.37 -20.64
C ARG A 478 -16.29 8.64 -21.94
N LEU A 479 -17.58 8.39 -22.17
CA LEU A 479 -18.06 7.74 -23.41
C LEU A 479 -18.07 8.66 -24.64
N ARG A 480 -18.05 9.99 -24.48
CA ARG A 480 -18.06 10.95 -25.60
C ARG A 480 -16.67 11.34 -26.14
N MET A 481 -15.60 11.05 -25.39
CA MET A 481 -14.21 11.19 -25.86
C MET A 481 -13.73 9.98 -26.69
N LYS A 482 -14.37 8.82 -26.56
CA LYS A 482 -13.97 7.58 -27.27
C LYS A 482 -14.65 7.38 -28.63
N LYS A 483 -15.63 8.22 -28.98
CA LYS A 483 -16.41 8.11 -30.24
C LYS A 483 -15.97 9.09 -31.33
N LYS A 484 -14.80 9.73 -31.20
CA LYS A 484 -14.30 10.73 -32.18
C LYS A 484 -12.98 10.32 -32.85
N SER A 485 -12.79 9.02 -33.06
CA SER A 485 -11.64 8.43 -33.78
C SER A 485 -12.04 7.48 -34.93
N ASP A 486 -13.34 7.25 -35.17
CA ASP A 486 -13.83 6.46 -36.30
C ASP A 486 -14.94 7.26 -36.99
N ASP A 487 -14.56 8.12 -37.93
CA ASP A 487 -15.26 8.34 -39.21
C ASP A 487 -14.54 9.44 -40.00
N GLY A 488 -13.97 9.07 -41.15
CA GLY A 488 -13.29 9.96 -42.06
C GLY A 488 -14.17 10.44 -43.23
N ALA A 489 -13.85 11.67 -43.67
CA ALA A 489 -14.04 12.25 -45.02
C ALA A 489 -15.42 12.79 -45.46
N ARG A 490 -15.55 14.13 -45.48
CA ARG A 490 -15.72 14.97 -46.71
C ARG A 490 -16.06 16.45 -46.38
N ARG A 491 -15.32 17.38 -47.03
CA ARG A 491 -15.66 18.72 -47.63
C ARG A 491 -16.60 19.67 -46.86
N GLU A 492 -16.51 21.01 -46.90
CA GLU A 492 -15.62 22.09 -47.38
C GLU A 492 -16.30 23.39 -46.87
N ASN A 493 -15.51 24.43 -46.61
CA ASN A 493 -15.80 25.88 -46.72
C ASN A 493 -16.52 26.72 -45.64
N GLU A 494 -15.93 27.93 -45.53
CA GLU A 494 -16.36 29.26 -45.01
C GLU A 494 -16.29 29.47 -43.48
N GLU A 495 -15.24 30.10 -42.93
CA GLU A 495 -14.75 31.51 -42.95
C GLU A 495 -15.45 32.46 -41.95
N GLU A 496 -14.60 33.03 -41.08
CA GLU A 496 -14.63 34.38 -40.47
C GLU A 496 -15.79 34.76 -39.51
N ASN A 497 -15.65 35.47 -38.38
CA ASN A 497 -14.67 36.42 -37.81
C ASN A 497 -14.98 36.49 -36.28
N LEU A 498 -14.04 36.32 -35.34
CA LEU A 498 -12.99 37.22 -34.80
C LEU A 498 -13.33 37.80 -33.40
N LEU A 499 -12.25 37.93 -32.61
CA LEU A 499 -12.06 38.63 -31.31
C LEU A 499 -12.50 37.91 -30.02
N SER A 500 -11.80 38.02 -28.89
CA SER A 500 -10.38 37.98 -28.51
C SER A 500 -10.35 38.01 -26.97
N LEU A 501 -9.30 37.44 -26.38
CA LEU A 501 -8.75 37.76 -25.05
C LEU A 501 -9.43 37.21 -23.76
N HIS A 502 -8.67 36.29 -23.14
CA HIS A 502 -8.16 36.34 -21.75
C HIS A 502 -9.12 36.14 -20.54
N PHE A 503 -9.02 34.99 -19.86
CA PHE A 503 -8.21 34.76 -18.63
C PHE A 503 -8.72 33.55 -17.80
N SER A 504 -7.76 32.76 -17.31
CA SER A 504 -7.66 32.12 -15.99
C SER A 504 -8.89 31.44 -15.37
N TYR A 505 -8.75 30.14 -15.04
CA TYR A 505 -9.52 29.57 -13.94
C TYR A 505 -8.64 28.80 -12.95
N ARG A 506 -8.37 29.48 -11.84
CA ARG A 506 -8.09 28.88 -10.53
C ARG A 506 -9.34 28.14 -10.04
N ARG A 507 -9.13 26.99 -9.40
CA ARG A 507 -10.07 26.35 -8.47
C ARG A 507 -10.70 27.39 -7.52
N THR A 508 -12.03 27.47 -7.48
CA THR A 508 -12.80 27.49 -6.21
C THR A 508 -14.30 27.34 -6.43
N SER A 509 -14.90 26.52 -5.56
CA SER A 509 -16.17 26.75 -4.86
C SER A 509 -17.50 26.73 -5.64
N CYS A 510 -18.32 25.77 -5.24
CA CYS A 510 -19.76 25.72 -5.41
C CYS A 510 -20.44 27.04 -5.01
N ILE A 511 -21.26 27.60 -5.89
CA ILE A 511 -22.43 28.40 -5.52
C ILE A 511 -23.63 27.89 -6.31
N VAL A 512 -24.69 27.68 -5.54
CA VAL A 512 -26.07 27.29 -5.88
C VAL A 512 -26.67 28.24 -6.92
N ALA A 513 -27.24 27.69 -7.99
CA ALA A 513 -28.08 28.43 -8.92
C ALA A 513 -29.46 28.69 -8.28
N SER A 514 -29.79 29.97 -8.10
CA SER A 514 -31.15 30.46 -7.80
C SER A 514 -31.86 30.78 -9.11
N SER A 515 -33.08 30.25 -9.27
CA SER A 515 -34.01 30.57 -10.35
C SER A 515 -34.73 31.90 -10.08
N HIS A 516 -34.61 32.86 -10.99
CA HIS A 516 -35.41 34.08 -11.00
C HIS A 516 -36.88 33.82 -11.36
N ARG A 517 -37.81 34.32 -10.53
CA ARG A 517 -39.11 34.85 -10.97
C ARG A 517 -39.34 36.22 -10.35
N THR A 518 -39.74 37.14 -11.22
CA THR A 518 -39.98 38.56 -10.99
C THR A 518 -41.40 38.83 -10.49
N TYR A 519 -41.56 39.64 -9.45
CA TYR A 519 -42.63 40.65 -9.34
C TYR A 519 -42.27 41.73 -8.30
N SER A 520 -42.72 42.96 -8.54
CA SER A 520 -42.30 44.24 -7.94
C SER A 520 -43.37 44.77 -6.94
N PRO A 521 -43.28 45.98 -6.33
CA PRO A 521 -42.53 46.35 -5.11
C PRO A 521 -43.42 46.98 -4.00
N ALA A 522 -42.91 47.11 -2.76
CA ALA A 522 -43.31 48.16 -1.78
C ALA A 522 -42.23 48.35 -0.68
N PRO A 523 -42.08 49.56 -0.10
CA PRO A 523 -40.87 49.98 0.63
C PRO A 523 -41.01 49.84 2.15
N GLU A 524 -39.90 49.76 2.90
CA GLU A 524 -39.61 50.65 4.05
C GLU A 524 -38.35 50.27 4.88
N SER A 525 -37.57 51.32 5.13
CA SER A 525 -36.63 51.57 6.24
C SER A 525 -35.39 50.68 6.43
N ASN A 526 -34.26 51.24 6.00
CA ASN A 526 -32.90 50.82 6.31
C ASN A 526 -32.32 51.78 7.36
N ARG A 527 -32.04 51.33 8.59
CA ARG A 527 -30.99 51.93 9.45
C ARG A 527 -30.68 51.05 10.67
N SER A 528 -29.71 50.15 10.52
CA SER A 528 -28.64 49.85 11.50
C SER A 528 -28.01 48.48 11.19
N SER A 529 -27.00 48.42 10.31
CA SER A 529 -26.18 47.18 10.21
C SER A 529 -24.69 47.39 9.87
N SER A 530 -24.20 48.64 9.88
CA SER A 530 -22.77 48.90 9.65
C SER A 530 -21.91 48.71 10.91
N PHE A 531 -22.47 49.01 12.10
CA PHE A 531 -21.72 48.93 13.37
C PHE A 531 -21.50 47.48 13.84
N ILE A 532 -22.48 46.59 13.61
CA ILE A 532 -22.42 45.18 14.04
C ILE A 532 -21.44 44.37 13.17
N LYS A 533 -21.29 44.73 11.88
CA LYS A 533 -20.34 44.06 10.98
C LYS A 533 -18.88 44.41 11.29
N PHE A 534 -18.62 45.64 11.74
CA PHE A 534 -17.28 46.06 12.17
C PHE A 534 -16.86 45.39 13.50
N LEU A 535 -17.79 45.27 14.46
CA LEU A 535 -17.54 44.62 15.75
C LEU A 535 -17.17 43.13 15.60
N ASN A 536 -17.87 42.41 14.72
CA ASN A 536 -17.63 40.98 14.50
C ASN A 536 -16.29 40.68 13.81
N SER A 537 -15.81 41.57 12.92
CA SER A 537 -14.48 41.43 12.31
C SER A 537 -13.34 41.67 13.30
N CYS A 538 -13.51 42.60 14.25
CA CYS A 538 -12.51 42.84 15.29
C CYS A 538 -12.44 41.66 16.28
N VAL A 539 -13.57 41.07 16.67
CA VAL A 539 -13.59 39.93 17.61
C VAL A 539 -12.89 38.70 17.03
N VAL A 540 -13.07 38.40 15.74
CA VAL A 540 -12.40 37.26 15.08
C VAL A 540 -10.89 37.49 14.93
N PHE A 541 -10.45 38.73 14.73
CA PHE A 541 -9.03 39.06 14.64
C PHE A 541 -8.33 38.97 16.01
N PHE A 542 -8.95 39.50 17.07
CA PHE A 542 -8.37 39.46 18.42
C PHE A 542 -8.39 38.06 19.05
N THR A 543 -9.36 37.20 18.72
CA THR A 543 -9.36 35.80 19.19
C THR A 543 -8.31 34.95 18.47
N SER A 544 -8.04 35.22 17.19
CA SER A 544 -6.97 34.55 16.44
C SER A 544 -5.57 34.94 16.93
N VAL A 545 -5.36 36.20 17.31
CA VAL A 545 -4.08 36.66 17.87
C VAL A 545 -3.89 36.14 19.30
N ALA A 546 -4.94 36.13 20.13
CA ALA A 546 -4.89 35.57 21.48
C ALA A 546 -4.56 34.06 21.49
N LEU A 547 -5.10 33.27 20.54
CA LEU A 547 -4.77 31.84 20.42
C LEU A 547 -3.32 31.61 19.98
N SER A 548 -2.78 32.49 19.13
CA SER A 548 -1.39 32.41 18.66
C SER A 548 -0.36 32.81 19.72
N VAL A 549 -0.71 33.70 20.65
CA VAL A 549 0.16 34.12 21.76
C VAL A 549 0.11 33.12 22.92
N SER A 550 -1.01 32.42 23.13
CA SER A 550 -1.13 31.38 24.16
C SER A 550 -0.26 30.13 23.90
N VAL A 551 0.22 29.91 22.67
CA VAL A 551 1.17 28.85 22.33
C VAL A 551 2.62 29.22 22.70
N PHE A 552 2.91 30.49 22.97
CA PHE A 552 4.26 30.97 23.31
C PHE A 552 4.47 31.28 24.81
N VAL A 553 3.45 31.14 25.67
CA VAL A 553 3.54 31.57 27.09
C VAL A 553 3.16 30.48 28.12
N THR A 554 2.84 29.26 27.72
CA THR A 554 2.71 28.16 28.71
C THR A 554 4.02 27.39 28.82
N ASP A 555 4.79 27.74 29.85
CA ASP A 555 5.79 26.86 30.47
C ASP A 555 5.13 25.51 30.77
N VAL A 556 5.52 24.47 30.05
CA VAL A 556 5.21 23.08 30.40
C VAL A 556 6.49 22.49 30.95
N ASP A 557 6.49 22.29 32.26
CA ASP A 557 7.58 21.69 33.01
C ASP A 557 8.02 20.35 32.42
N THR A 558 9.31 20.33 32.09
CA THR A 558 10.15 19.19 31.76
C THR A 558 10.09 18.10 32.84
N ALA A 559 9.53 16.93 32.50
CA ALA A 559 9.71 15.70 33.27
C ALA A 559 10.52 14.67 32.45
N GLY A 560 11.85 14.76 32.65
CA GLY A 560 12.90 13.74 32.56
C GLY A 560 12.70 12.46 31.74
N ALA A 561 13.41 12.40 30.60
CA ALA A 561 14.15 11.22 30.17
C ALA A 561 15.39 11.64 29.36
N PHE A 562 16.38 12.20 30.06
CA PHE A 562 17.75 12.29 29.52
C PHE A 562 18.40 10.91 29.62
N ILE A 563 18.65 10.25 28.49
CA ILE A 563 19.87 9.46 28.33
C ILE A 563 20.79 10.30 27.45
N VAL A 564 21.81 10.87 28.09
CA VAL A 564 22.96 11.48 27.40
C VAL A 564 23.67 10.36 26.64
N ALA A 565 23.37 10.20 25.36
CA ALA A 565 24.26 9.50 24.45
C ALA A 565 25.47 10.42 24.25
N THR A 566 26.59 10.10 24.89
CA THR A 566 27.86 10.74 24.61
C THR A 566 28.14 10.65 23.11
N THR A 567 28.40 11.79 22.45
CA THR A 567 28.89 11.84 21.08
C THR A 567 30.13 10.97 20.97
N ARG A 568 30.00 9.80 20.36
CA ARG A 568 31.13 8.91 20.09
C ARG A 568 32.09 9.66 19.18
N LYS A 569 33.29 9.97 19.66
CA LYS A 569 34.38 10.46 18.80
C LYS A 569 34.70 9.36 17.79
N LEU A 570 34.64 9.70 16.51
CA LEU A 570 35.04 8.82 15.42
C LEU A 570 36.45 8.28 15.70
N GLN A 571 36.63 6.98 15.54
CA GLN A 571 37.94 6.33 15.65
C GLN A 571 38.86 6.80 14.50
N LYS A 572 40.18 6.67 14.65
CA LYS A 572 41.15 7.23 13.70
C LYS A 572 41.01 6.67 12.28
N ASP A 573 40.59 5.43 12.17
CA ASP A 573 40.25 4.71 10.94
C ASP A 573 38.93 5.20 10.32
N GLU A 574 37.91 5.46 11.14
CA GLU A 574 36.66 6.09 10.71
C GLU A 574 36.92 7.50 10.18
N LEU A 575 37.75 8.30 10.86
CA LEU A 575 38.19 9.63 10.41
C LEU A 575 38.99 9.59 9.11
N ALA A 576 39.88 8.61 8.95
CA ALA A 576 40.66 8.43 7.73
C ALA A 576 39.77 8.05 6.52
N THR A 577 38.60 7.46 6.78
CA THR A 577 37.61 7.13 5.76
C THR A 577 36.68 8.32 5.50
N VAL A 578 36.09 8.91 6.54
CA VAL A 578 35.06 9.96 6.44
C VAL A 578 35.61 11.27 5.89
N ARG A 579 36.84 11.65 6.24
CA ARG A 579 37.43 12.94 5.86
C ARG A 579 37.54 13.11 4.33
N PRO A 580 38.13 12.16 3.56
CA PRO A 580 38.14 12.25 2.10
C PRO A 580 36.74 12.40 1.48
N PHE A 581 35.70 11.78 2.05
CA PHE A 581 34.34 11.93 1.52
C PHE A 581 33.76 13.32 1.79
N GLN A 582 33.85 13.81 3.02
CA GLN A 582 33.38 15.15 3.37
C GLN A 582 34.09 16.25 2.58
N GLU A 583 35.37 16.05 2.29
CA GLU A 583 36.18 17.00 1.52
C GLU A 583 35.84 16.96 0.02
N ASN A 584 35.47 15.80 -0.53
CA ASN A 584 35.27 15.63 -1.98
C ASN A 584 33.81 15.67 -2.45
N THR A 585 32.80 15.44 -1.60
CA THR A 585 31.38 15.54 -1.96
C THR A 585 31.02 16.87 -2.66
N PRO A 586 31.54 18.04 -2.26
CA PRO A 586 31.27 19.29 -2.97
C PRO A 586 31.79 19.37 -4.41
N SER A 587 32.57 18.38 -4.87
CA SER A 587 33.11 18.28 -6.23
C SER A 587 32.20 17.45 -7.16
N VAL A 588 31.20 16.75 -6.60
CA VAL A 588 30.23 15.94 -7.34
C VAL A 588 29.13 16.83 -7.89
N VAL A 589 28.71 16.54 -9.13
CA VAL A 589 27.71 17.31 -9.86
C VAL A 589 26.65 16.39 -10.45
N TYR A 590 25.45 16.93 -10.63
CA TYR A 590 24.32 16.22 -11.22
C TYR A 590 24.10 16.69 -12.66
N ILE A 591 23.83 15.78 -13.58
CA ILE A 591 23.73 16.05 -15.01
C ILE A 591 22.33 15.67 -15.48
N THR A 592 21.68 16.57 -16.19
CA THR A 592 20.32 16.39 -16.72
C THR A 592 20.28 16.67 -18.21
N ASN A 593 19.49 15.88 -18.95
CA ASN A 593 19.21 16.09 -20.36
C ASN A 593 17.77 16.60 -20.53
N PRO A 594 17.54 17.91 -20.69
CA PRO A 594 16.22 18.44 -21.00
C PRO A 594 15.84 18.10 -22.45
N ALA A 595 14.78 17.31 -22.64
CA ALA A 595 14.18 17.11 -23.96
C ALA A 595 12.96 18.03 -24.12
N SER A 596 13.00 18.85 -25.16
CA SER A 596 11.86 19.66 -25.60
C SER A 596 10.79 18.76 -26.21
N ARG A 597 9.71 18.49 -25.46
CA ARG A 597 8.48 17.89 -26.00
C ARG A 597 7.56 19.02 -26.42
N GLN A 598 7.31 19.13 -27.72
CA GLN A 598 6.31 20.04 -28.24
C GLN A 598 4.94 19.39 -28.05
N ASP A 599 4.09 20.01 -27.24
CA ASP A 599 2.72 19.60 -27.08
C ASP A 599 1.98 19.77 -28.41
N ALA A 600 1.42 18.68 -28.93
CA ALA A 600 0.77 18.63 -30.24
C ALA A 600 -0.52 19.47 -30.32
N PHE A 601 -1.03 19.96 -29.20
CA PHE A 601 -2.25 20.75 -29.11
C PHE A 601 -2.02 22.19 -28.65
N THR A 602 -1.00 22.47 -27.84
CA THR A 602 -0.74 23.84 -27.34
C THR A 602 0.45 24.54 -27.99
N LEU A 603 1.24 23.85 -28.84
CA LEU A 603 2.52 24.35 -29.40
C LEU A 603 3.56 24.76 -28.33
N ASP A 604 3.27 24.55 -27.04
CA ASP A 604 4.20 24.83 -25.95
C ASP A 604 5.31 23.79 -25.95
N VAL A 605 6.54 24.28 -25.89
CA VAL A 605 7.73 23.45 -25.74
C VAL A 605 7.95 23.22 -24.25
N LEU A 606 7.54 22.04 -23.75
CA LEU A 606 7.80 21.63 -22.37
C LEU A 606 9.15 20.89 -22.32
N GLU A 607 10.11 21.41 -21.56
CA GLU A 607 11.37 20.70 -21.29
C GLU A 607 11.13 19.62 -20.22
N VAL A 608 11.12 18.35 -20.61
CA VAL A 608 11.01 17.20 -19.70
C VAL A 608 12.37 16.51 -19.66
N PRO A 609 12.97 16.27 -18.48
CA PRO A 609 14.25 15.56 -18.41
C PRO A 609 14.08 14.12 -18.90
N GLN A 610 14.85 13.74 -19.93
CA GLN A 610 14.81 12.39 -20.52
C GLN A 610 15.90 11.44 -20.03
N GLY A 611 16.85 11.96 -19.25
CA GLY A 611 17.88 11.18 -18.59
C GLY A 611 18.63 12.02 -17.56
N SER A 612 19.13 11.36 -16.52
CA SER A 612 19.98 11.95 -15.50
C SER A 612 21.18 11.07 -15.19
N GLY A 613 22.25 11.68 -14.68
CA GLY A 613 23.44 10.97 -14.24
C GLY A 613 24.32 11.85 -13.35
N SER A 614 25.37 11.27 -12.78
CA SER A 614 26.33 11.96 -11.93
C SER A 614 27.66 12.21 -12.65
N GLY A 615 28.42 13.18 -12.16
CA GLY A 615 29.76 13.47 -12.61
C GLY A 615 30.55 14.20 -11.53
N PHE A 616 31.78 14.60 -11.84
CA PHE A 616 32.59 15.41 -10.93
C PHE A 616 33.38 16.47 -11.68
N VAL A 617 33.63 17.59 -11.00
CA VAL A 617 34.45 18.68 -11.53
C VAL A 617 35.92 18.24 -11.56
N TRP A 618 36.53 18.30 -12.74
CA TRP A 618 37.91 17.91 -12.98
C TRP A 618 38.89 19.07 -12.76
N ASP A 619 38.50 20.30 -13.11
CA ASP A 619 39.36 21.48 -12.95
C ASP A 619 38.58 22.79 -12.76
N LYS A 620 39.32 23.87 -12.46
CA LYS A 620 38.77 25.23 -12.33
C LYS A 620 38.42 25.89 -13.68
N LYS A 621 38.55 25.18 -14.80
CA LYS A 621 38.17 25.67 -16.13
C LYS A 621 36.76 25.24 -16.52
N GLY A 622 36.10 24.42 -15.68
CA GLY A 622 34.71 24.00 -15.89
C GLY A 622 34.58 22.63 -16.53
N HIS A 623 35.64 21.82 -16.58
CA HIS A 623 35.54 20.46 -17.10
C HIS A 623 34.88 19.53 -16.08
N VAL A 624 33.93 18.73 -16.54
CA VAL A 624 33.17 17.74 -15.76
C VAL A 624 33.33 16.38 -16.42
N VAL A 625 33.73 15.37 -15.65
CA VAL A 625 33.82 13.99 -16.13
C VAL A 625 32.57 13.22 -15.72
N THR A 626 32.02 12.44 -16.64
CA THR A 626 30.82 11.60 -16.46
C THR A 626 30.90 10.35 -17.35
N ASN A 627 29.85 9.51 -17.32
CA ASN A 627 29.74 8.35 -18.19
C ASN A 627 29.25 8.71 -19.59
N TYR A 628 29.66 7.95 -20.61
CA TYR A 628 29.20 8.17 -21.99
C TYR A 628 27.70 7.88 -22.14
N HIS A 629 27.17 6.85 -21.47
CA HIS A 629 25.76 6.52 -21.54
C HIS A 629 24.85 7.64 -21.01
N VAL A 630 25.34 8.49 -20.09
CA VAL A 630 24.61 9.66 -19.56
C VAL A 630 24.39 10.72 -20.64
N ILE A 631 25.34 10.84 -21.59
CA ILE A 631 25.27 11.82 -22.67
C ILE A 631 24.74 11.24 -24.00
N ARG A 632 24.39 9.94 -24.02
CA ARG A 632 24.02 9.23 -25.25
C ARG A 632 22.61 9.61 -25.73
N GLY A 633 22.50 10.03 -27.00
CA GLY A 633 21.21 10.30 -27.65
C GLY A 633 20.59 11.66 -27.31
N ALA A 634 21.35 12.53 -26.65
CA ALA A 634 20.94 13.84 -26.16
C ALA A 634 21.78 14.95 -26.80
N SER A 635 21.18 16.12 -27.05
CA SER A 635 21.86 17.26 -27.68
C SER A 635 22.13 18.43 -26.73
N ASN A 636 21.39 18.53 -25.62
CA ASN A 636 21.49 19.59 -24.62
C ASN A 636 21.68 18.99 -23.24
N PHE A 637 22.56 19.59 -22.43
CA PHE A 637 22.86 19.10 -21.08
C PHE A 637 22.90 20.26 -20.10
N ARG A 638 22.40 20.03 -18.89
CA ARG A 638 22.55 20.93 -17.74
C ARG A 638 23.26 20.22 -16.60
N VAL A 639 24.24 20.90 -16.02
CA VAL A 639 24.98 20.44 -14.86
C VAL A 639 24.60 21.28 -13.66
N THR A 640 24.17 20.62 -12.58
CA THR A 640 23.86 21.23 -11.30
C THR A 640 25.01 20.97 -10.32
N LEU A 641 25.58 22.05 -9.79
CA LEU A 641 26.66 22.03 -8.80
C LEU A 641 26.10 21.79 -7.38
N ALA A 642 27.00 21.52 -6.42
CA ALA A 642 26.63 21.24 -5.02
C ALA A 642 25.89 22.40 -4.31
N ASP A 643 26.01 23.64 -4.80
CA ASP A 643 25.27 24.81 -4.31
C ASP A 643 23.88 24.97 -4.99
N GLN A 644 23.45 23.97 -5.75
CA GLN A 644 22.22 23.92 -6.56
C GLN A 644 22.20 24.88 -7.76
N SER A 645 23.30 25.57 -8.06
CA SER A 645 23.40 26.37 -9.29
C SER A 645 23.55 25.48 -10.51
N THR A 646 22.85 25.83 -11.60
CA THR A 646 22.77 25.02 -12.82
C THR A 646 23.34 25.76 -14.02
N TYR A 647 24.14 25.08 -14.83
CA TYR A 647 24.83 25.62 -16.00
C TYR A 647 24.62 24.72 -17.22
N ASP A 648 24.46 25.32 -18.40
CA ASP A 648 24.45 24.55 -19.64
C ASP A 648 25.84 23.97 -19.92
N ALA A 649 25.86 22.74 -20.43
CA ALA A 649 27.08 21.98 -20.69
C ALA A 649 27.25 21.66 -22.17
N ILE A 650 28.51 21.74 -22.62
CA ILE A 650 28.93 21.38 -23.98
C ILE A 650 29.80 20.12 -23.90
N ILE A 651 29.59 19.17 -24.81
CA ILE A 651 30.44 17.98 -24.90
C ILE A 651 31.84 18.38 -25.42
N VAL A 652 32.88 18.05 -24.65
CA VAL A 652 34.29 18.24 -25.04
C VAL A 652 34.83 17.02 -25.77
N GLY A 653 34.43 15.82 -25.33
CA GLY A 653 34.82 14.56 -25.97
C GLY A 653 34.38 13.35 -25.15
N PHE A 654 34.41 12.16 -25.77
CA PHE A 654 34.03 10.91 -25.12
C PHE A 654 34.75 9.70 -25.73
N VAL A 655 34.78 8.60 -24.99
CA VAL A 655 35.27 7.30 -25.43
C VAL A 655 34.18 6.27 -25.15
N GLN A 656 33.47 5.86 -26.20
CA GLN A 656 32.30 4.97 -26.10
C GLN A 656 32.64 3.62 -25.45
N ASP A 657 33.73 2.96 -25.87
CA ASP A 657 34.10 1.63 -25.39
C ASP A 657 34.53 1.61 -23.91
N LYS A 658 34.89 2.77 -23.37
CA LYS A 658 35.28 2.93 -21.96
C LYS A 658 34.19 3.56 -21.10
N ASP A 659 33.05 3.88 -21.71
CA ASP A 659 31.92 4.57 -21.09
C ASP A 659 32.30 5.86 -20.35
N VAL A 660 33.20 6.69 -20.91
CA VAL A 660 33.64 7.97 -20.31
C VAL A 660 33.36 9.14 -21.25
N ALA A 661 32.87 10.24 -20.69
CA ALA A 661 32.65 11.51 -21.38
C ALA A 661 33.12 12.71 -20.55
N VAL A 662 33.48 13.79 -21.23
CA VAL A 662 33.87 15.06 -20.63
C VAL A 662 32.95 16.16 -21.16
N LEU A 663 32.34 16.90 -20.23
CA LEU A 663 31.53 18.09 -20.48
C LEU A 663 32.30 19.35 -20.05
N CYS A 664 31.95 20.51 -20.60
CA CYS A 664 32.43 21.81 -20.18
C CYS A 664 31.26 22.70 -19.80
N ILE A 665 31.36 23.36 -18.65
CA ILE A 665 30.40 24.35 -18.16
C ILE A 665 31.06 25.71 -17.94
N ASP A 666 30.33 26.78 -18.20
CA ASP A 666 30.78 28.15 -17.91
C ASP A 666 30.28 28.60 -16.53
N ALA A 667 31.00 28.21 -15.49
CA ALA A 667 30.69 28.53 -14.10
C ALA A 667 31.82 29.35 -13.43
N PRO A 668 31.50 30.28 -12.50
CA PRO A 668 32.48 31.02 -11.73
C PRO A 668 33.49 30.11 -11.00
N LYS A 669 34.78 30.47 -11.04
CA LYS A 669 35.89 29.64 -10.50
C LYS A 669 35.80 29.40 -9.00
N ASP A 670 35.10 30.26 -8.27
CA ASP A 670 34.82 30.15 -6.84
C ASP A 670 33.79 29.05 -6.51
N LYS A 671 32.92 28.72 -7.46
CA LYS A 671 31.91 27.65 -7.33
C LYS A 671 32.42 26.28 -7.75
N LEU A 672 33.35 26.23 -8.70
CA LEU A 672 33.95 24.98 -9.16
C LEU A 672 34.87 24.40 -8.08
N ARG A 673 34.63 23.18 -7.60
CA ARG A 673 35.52 22.49 -6.66
C ARG A 673 36.08 21.24 -7.34
N PRO A 674 37.32 21.29 -7.88
CA PRO A 674 37.90 20.13 -8.55
C PRO A 674 38.21 19.01 -7.56
N ILE A 675 37.95 17.77 -7.97
CA ILE A 675 38.40 16.62 -7.20
C ILE A 675 39.94 16.55 -7.19
N PRO A 676 40.59 16.25 -6.06
CA PRO A 676 42.03 16.01 -6.02
C PRO A 676 42.39 14.77 -6.85
N VAL A 677 43.24 14.94 -7.87
CA VAL A 677 43.70 13.83 -8.70
C VAL A 677 44.97 13.21 -8.08
N GLY A 678 44.89 11.92 -7.74
CA GLY A 678 46.04 11.16 -7.22
C GLY A 678 46.95 10.63 -8.33
N VAL A 679 48.23 10.43 -8.02
CA VAL A 679 49.21 9.78 -8.92
C VAL A 679 49.36 8.32 -8.51
N SER A 680 49.13 7.39 -9.44
CA SER A 680 49.17 5.95 -9.16
C SER A 680 50.58 5.39 -8.93
N GLY A 681 51.63 6.15 -9.28
CA GLY A 681 53.04 5.75 -9.17
C GLY A 681 53.59 5.68 -7.73
N ASP A 682 52.93 6.34 -6.77
CA ASP A 682 53.39 6.43 -5.38
C ASP A 682 52.61 5.49 -4.43
N LEU A 683 51.80 4.58 -4.99
CA LEU A 683 51.00 3.62 -4.22
C LEU A 683 51.87 2.45 -3.73
N LEU A 684 51.88 2.20 -2.42
CA LEU A 684 52.64 1.11 -1.80
C LEU A 684 51.80 -0.19 -1.73
N LEU A 685 52.46 -1.34 -1.88
CA LEU A 685 51.81 -2.65 -1.68
C LEU A 685 51.26 -2.77 -0.25
N GLY A 686 50.03 -3.25 -0.11
CA GLY A 686 49.31 -3.30 1.18
C GLY A 686 48.64 -2.00 1.61
N GLN A 687 48.81 -0.89 0.87
CA GLN A 687 48.07 0.35 1.11
C GLN A 687 46.58 0.14 0.80
N LYS A 688 45.70 0.54 1.73
CA LYS A 688 44.25 0.48 1.54
C LYS A 688 43.85 1.55 0.51
N VAL A 689 43.28 1.12 -0.61
CA VAL A 689 42.73 1.98 -1.64
C VAL A 689 41.22 1.81 -1.61
N THR A 690 40.47 2.88 -1.41
CA THR A 690 39.01 2.83 -1.45
C THR A 690 38.54 3.19 -2.85
N VAL A 691 37.91 2.25 -3.55
CA VAL A 691 37.29 2.51 -4.84
C VAL A 691 35.82 2.81 -4.63
N GLU A 692 35.42 3.95 -5.16
CA GLU A 692 34.02 4.36 -5.21
C GLU A 692 33.43 3.88 -6.54
N VAL A 693 32.41 3.03 -6.46
CA VAL A 693 31.61 2.64 -7.61
C VAL A 693 30.25 3.29 -7.44
N LEU A 694 29.86 4.07 -8.45
CA LEU A 694 28.59 4.79 -8.51
C LEU A 694 27.66 4.11 -9.52
N PRO A 695 26.88 3.10 -9.13
CA PRO A 695 25.74 2.67 -9.91
C PRO A 695 24.54 3.58 -9.58
N GLY A 696 24.34 4.64 -10.37
CA GLY A 696 23.27 5.61 -10.15
C GLY A 696 23.56 6.58 -8.99
N ASP A 697 22.55 6.85 -8.15
CA ASP A 697 22.61 7.85 -7.07
C ASP A 697 23.18 7.30 -5.73
N HIS A 698 23.72 6.07 -5.74
CA HIS A 698 24.30 5.43 -4.56
C HIS A 698 25.83 5.31 -4.64
N VAL A 699 26.49 5.71 -3.56
CA VAL A 699 27.95 5.65 -3.37
C VAL A 699 28.31 4.32 -2.71
N GLU A 700 28.82 3.34 -3.47
CA GLU A 700 29.37 2.11 -2.91
C GLU A 700 30.89 2.21 -2.75
N LYS A 701 31.39 1.96 -1.53
CA LYS A 701 32.81 2.10 -1.17
C LYS A 701 33.42 0.73 -0.98
N ILE A 702 34.25 0.32 -1.92
CA ILE A 702 34.92 -0.97 -1.89
C ILE A 702 36.36 -0.74 -1.39
N PRO A 703 36.72 -1.18 -0.17
CA PRO A 703 38.11 -1.16 0.26
C PRO A 703 38.87 -2.27 -0.49
N ILE A 704 39.79 -1.87 -1.35
CA ILE A 704 40.68 -2.76 -2.09
C ILE A 704 42.06 -2.73 -1.44
N VAL A 705 42.62 -3.92 -1.22
CA VAL A 705 44.02 -4.08 -0.82
C VAL A 705 44.82 -4.43 -2.05
N LEU A 706 45.80 -3.60 -2.40
CA LEU A 706 46.70 -3.87 -3.53
C LEU A 706 47.53 -5.11 -3.21
N GLN A 707 47.28 -6.20 -3.95
CA GLN A 707 48.03 -7.44 -3.88
C GLN A 707 49.00 -7.54 -5.07
N PRO A 708 50.18 -8.18 -4.89
CA PRO A 708 51.09 -8.43 -5.99
C PRO A 708 50.44 -9.35 -7.04
N LYS A 709 50.73 -9.11 -8.30
CA LYS A 709 50.25 -9.91 -9.43
C LYS A 709 50.94 -11.27 -9.41
N ALA A 710 50.21 -12.35 -9.67
CA ALA A 710 50.67 -13.72 -9.44
C ALA A 710 51.79 -14.24 -10.37
N ASP A 711 52.29 -13.45 -11.32
CA ASP A 711 53.22 -13.94 -12.36
C ASP A 711 54.52 -13.12 -12.50
N GLU A 712 55.03 -12.52 -11.42
CA GLU A 712 56.39 -11.96 -11.40
C GLU A 712 57.11 -12.33 -10.10
N THR A 713 57.81 -13.48 -10.12
CA THR A 713 58.96 -13.81 -9.26
C THR A 713 60.24 -13.67 -10.05
#